data_AF-A0A2B4RVS9-F1
#
_entry.id   AF-A0A2B4RVS9-F1
#
_cell.length_a   1.000
_cell.length_b   1.000
_cell.length_c   1.000
_cell.angle_alpha   90.00
_cell.angle_beta   90.00
_cell.angle_gamma   90.00
#
_symmetry.space_group_name_H-M   'P 1'
#
loop_
_entity.id
_entity.type
_entity.pdbx_description
1 polymer ?
#
loop_
_entity_poly.entity_id
_entity_poly.type
_entity_poly.pdbx_seq_one_letter_code
_entity_poly.pdbx_strand_id
1 'polypeptide(L)'
;MDFFNTADFNLEKYLKESYGSVDVLIDRAKKGELFSQIELGIAYGEGVQGFVEKDTEKAIGWLDTAVTNGCIFPSVIQRLGQLLDETAEPRNQRKAYDLYHKAALLGSTPAQLNLAEMYRCGLEGVVNEDIKEAFEWYKKAAGESTVEYSSETGGIGLLLAGTVNRIENAFSNSRQTALSSLFKHYLEGNCPEGRPQPTKAVYYLTKAAELGDTKAQRELGEICLTGSCEQIKDLKKARRWLEKASSSGDVRANQLLQQCGKDEDVLHDAPDISEEAIEQCHAIQEEKCKERADANRHPFAIYKPVAFSEEMLQKYLWSPTARTYLHAYKLVKEGLEILCKSDFTDEKGITLIAHGYLTEFSVLQAFPHMQNDLLPNIIQLCEKTLIKNPCFFEGLLLTIALHGLKLGESFEKITQDNRRIKMSIVNLINLIKKAEPNSLPSEDQYEFDKSYSSWLHVLYNYLAAIYCVDGLHEFSAEFFTTSLECCPSNFEAKRGIGFSLMQLYISKNSSEKLEFSSLNIKIQSVSFPRVLTWTKEELRKNAVKMLKEYLEEAPSCSRWYPNVCYYLANIASQSLEKNLQEFRMYFEMGQNAEENRLPFFQPVDLPIKDSMIPLYQLFANVQPPAHCGNKVCTEEVKQTELKFCGKCRKIRYCSRACQRADWKNHKAECTTAKEPKSKNELDELD
;
A
#
# COMPACT_ATOMS: atom_id res chain seq x y z
N MET A 1 13.31 31.56 28.68
CA MET A 1 13.27 30.60 29.79
C MET A 1 13.10 29.23 29.17
N ASP A 2 14.16 28.44 29.16
CA ASP A 2 14.17 27.07 28.63
C ASP A 2 13.48 26.15 29.65
N PHE A 3 12.19 25.90 29.44
CA PHE A 3 11.37 24.97 30.24
C PHE A 3 11.70 23.48 29.99
N PHE A 4 12.67 23.17 29.12
CA PHE A 4 12.75 21.84 28.48
C PHE A 4 14.17 21.25 28.40
N ASN A 5 14.95 21.31 29.48
CA ASN A 5 16.14 20.48 29.63
C ASN A 5 15.96 19.54 30.85
N THR A 6 15.31 18.39 30.64
CA THR A 6 14.82 17.50 31.72
C THR A 6 15.82 16.44 32.19
N ALA A 7 17.02 16.38 31.62
CA ALA A 7 18.08 15.55 32.22
C ALA A 7 18.54 16.12 33.59
N ASP A 8 18.27 17.41 33.86
CA ASP A 8 18.58 18.12 35.11
C ASP A 8 17.39 18.92 35.69
N PHE A 9 16.17 18.80 35.13
CA PHE A 9 15.01 19.57 35.62
C PHE A 9 14.44 18.95 36.89
N ASN A 10 14.80 19.53 38.04
CA ASN A 10 14.23 19.20 39.32
C ASN A 10 12.97 20.06 39.58
N LEU A 11 11.79 19.48 39.31
CA LEU A 11 10.49 20.13 39.50
C LEU A 11 10.28 20.60 40.95
N GLU A 12 10.74 19.83 41.94
CA GLU A 12 10.65 20.20 43.36
C GLU A 12 11.43 21.50 43.64
N LYS A 13 12.68 21.57 43.16
CA LYS A 13 13.54 22.74 43.31
C LYS A 13 12.91 23.96 42.64
N TYR A 14 12.42 23.80 41.40
CA TYR A 14 11.79 24.87 40.66
C TYR A 14 10.55 25.45 41.38
N LEU A 15 9.66 24.58 41.86
CA LEU A 15 8.43 25.01 42.54
C LEU A 15 8.74 25.71 43.87
N LYS A 16 9.72 25.21 44.63
CA LYS A 16 10.18 25.83 45.87
C LYS A 16 10.86 27.18 45.63
N GLU A 17 11.68 27.32 44.60
CA GLU A 17 12.34 28.60 44.27
C GLU A 17 11.37 29.64 43.71
N SER A 18 10.40 29.21 42.91
CA SER A 18 9.46 30.13 42.22
C SER A 18 8.31 30.59 43.11
N TYR A 19 7.84 29.73 44.04
CA TYR A 19 6.64 29.99 44.85
C TYR A 19 6.88 29.94 46.36
N GLY A 20 7.97 29.32 46.82
CA GLY A 20 8.24 29.12 48.25
C GLY A 20 7.39 28.04 48.89
N SER A 21 6.05 28.15 48.78
CA SER A 21 5.08 27.17 49.29
C SER A 21 3.94 26.92 48.31
N VAL A 22 3.24 25.80 48.49
CA VAL A 22 2.04 25.48 47.69
C VAL A 22 0.93 26.52 47.88
N ASP A 23 0.80 27.13 49.06
CA ASP A 23 -0.25 28.12 49.32
C ASP A 23 -0.13 29.36 48.43
N VAL A 24 1.11 29.79 48.15
CA VAL A 24 1.40 30.89 47.22
C VAL A 24 0.99 30.51 45.79
N LEU A 25 1.30 29.28 45.38
CA LEU A 25 0.92 28.77 44.07
C LEU A 25 -0.61 28.65 43.93
N ILE A 26 -1.31 28.18 44.97
CA ILE A 26 -2.78 28.12 45.02
C ILE A 26 -3.40 29.52 44.93
N ASP A 27 -2.87 30.51 45.66
CA ASP A 27 -3.38 31.89 45.63
C ASP A 27 -3.26 32.50 44.22
N ARG A 28 -2.12 32.30 43.55
CA ARG A 28 -1.91 32.77 42.16
C ARG A 28 -2.81 32.04 41.16
N ALA A 29 -2.94 30.72 41.28
CA ALA A 29 -3.83 29.94 40.43
C ALA A 29 -5.30 30.39 40.56
N LYS A 30 -5.76 30.69 41.79
CA LYS A 30 -7.09 31.25 42.09
C LYS A 30 -7.31 32.65 41.51
N LYS A 31 -6.24 33.45 41.37
CA LYS A 31 -6.28 34.76 40.73
C LYS A 31 -6.36 34.70 39.19
N GLY A 32 -6.37 33.50 38.61
CA GLY A 32 -6.51 33.32 37.16
C GLY A 32 -5.18 33.26 36.40
N GLU A 33 -4.05 33.17 37.10
CA GLU A 33 -2.75 33.07 36.44
C GLU A 33 -2.59 31.70 35.75
N LEU A 34 -2.54 31.72 34.40
CA LEU A 34 -2.57 30.52 33.58
C LEU A 34 -1.42 29.54 33.89
N PHE A 35 -0.19 30.03 34.02
CA PHE A 35 0.97 29.19 34.34
C PHE A 35 0.87 28.58 35.74
N SER A 36 0.41 29.36 36.74
CA SER A 36 0.19 28.82 38.08
C SER A 36 -0.90 27.74 38.11
N GLN A 37 -1.95 27.85 37.29
CA GLN A 37 -2.96 26.80 37.15
C GLN A 37 -2.37 25.52 36.55
N ILE A 38 -1.56 25.65 35.50
CA ILE A 38 -0.87 24.53 34.86
C ILE A 38 0.08 23.85 35.84
N GLU A 39 0.94 24.61 36.49
CA GLU A 39 1.98 24.09 37.39
C GLU A 39 1.40 23.47 38.65
N LEU A 40 0.32 24.03 39.20
CA LEU A 40 -0.41 23.43 40.31
C LEU A 40 -1.07 22.12 39.91
N GLY A 41 -1.67 22.07 38.71
CA GLY A 41 -2.23 20.85 38.16
C GLY A 41 -1.19 19.74 37.95
N ILE A 42 -0.02 20.08 37.40
CA ILE A 42 1.11 19.15 37.25
C ILE A 42 1.63 18.71 38.62
N ALA A 43 1.80 19.63 39.57
CA ALA A 43 2.31 19.31 40.91
C ALA A 43 1.41 18.30 41.64
N TYR A 44 0.09 18.48 41.59
CA TYR A 44 -0.86 17.51 42.14
C TYR A 44 -0.87 16.19 41.36
N GLY A 45 -0.68 16.21 40.04
CA GLY A 45 -0.65 14.99 39.21
C GLY A 45 0.58 14.12 39.47
N GLU A 46 1.75 14.74 39.69
CA GLU A 46 3.01 14.04 39.96
C GLU A 46 3.17 13.68 41.45
N GLY A 47 2.66 14.52 42.36
CA GLY A 47 2.93 14.40 43.80
C GLY A 47 4.37 14.75 44.12
N VAL A 48 4.63 16.04 44.37
CA VAL A 48 5.98 16.57 44.60
C VAL A 48 6.35 16.45 46.09
N GLN A 49 7.33 15.59 46.40
CA GLN A 49 7.75 15.28 47.76
C GLN A 49 8.08 16.57 48.56
N GLY A 50 7.46 16.71 49.74
CA GLY A 50 7.65 17.87 50.60
C GLY A 50 7.07 19.18 50.06
N PHE A 51 6.21 19.13 49.04
CA PHE A 51 5.47 20.28 48.51
C PHE A 51 3.97 20.00 48.39
N VAL A 52 3.56 18.96 47.66
CA VAL A 52 2.17 18.48 47.58
C VAL A 52 2.08 16.96 47.47
N GLU A 53 1.07 16.38 48.08
CA GLU A 53 0.72 14.97 47.85
C GLU A 53 0.02 14.80 46.49
N LYS A 54 0.16 13.61 45.91
CA LYS A 54 -0.49 13.27 44.65
C LYS A 54 -2.01 13.28 44.83
N ASP A 55 -2.73 14.02 43.99
CA ASP A 55 -4.19 14.18 44.03
C ASP A 55 -4.75 14.37 42.61
N THR A 56 -5.28 13.29 42.04
CA THR A 56 -5.75 13.24 40.65
C THR A 56 -6.95 14.16 40.41
N GLU A 57 -7.89 14.28 41.36
CA GLU A 57 -9.07 15.12 41.20
C GLU A 57 -8.69 16.61 41.18
N LYS A 58 -7.79 17.02 42.09
CA LYS A 58 -7.27 18.40 42.07
C LYS A 58 -6.46 18.67 40.81
N ALA A 59 -5.66 17.71 40.35
CA ALA A 59 -4.90 17.83 39.11
C ALA A 59 -5.84 18.07 37.91
N ILE A 60 -6.87 17.23 37.76
CA ILE A 60 -7.89 17.39 36.72
C ILE A 60 -8.56 18.76 36.82
N GLY A 61 -9.00 19.17 38.02
CA GLY A 61 -9.69 20.44 38.23
C GLY A 61 -8.85 21.66 37.80
N TRP A 62 -7.57 21.70 38.17
CA TRP A 62 -6.68 22.81 37.83
C TRP A 62 -6.28 22.82 36.36
N LEU A 63 -6.01 21.65 35.76
CA LEU A 63 -5.68 21.55 34.34
C LEU A 63 -6.90 21.85 33.45
N ASP A 64 -8.09 21.41 33.83
CA ASP A 64 -9.34 21.73 33.13
C ASP A 64 -9.64 23.23 33.19
N THR A 65 -9.38 23.86 34.34
CA THR A 65 -9.46 25.31 34.50
C THR A 65 -8.47 26.03 33.58
N ALA A 66 -7.23 25.55 33.49
CA ALA A 66 -6.22 26.12 32.59
C ALA A 66 -6.64 26.00 31.11
N VAL A 67 -7.15 24.84 30.69
CA VAL A 67 -7.67 24.62 29.31
C VAL A 67 -8.86 25.52 29.03
N THR A 68 -9.77 25.69 29.98
CA THR A 68 -10.94 26.59 29.88
C THR A 68 -10.51 28.06 29.78
N ASN A 69 -9.45 28.45 30.49
CA ASN A 69 -8.86 29.80 30.43
C ASN A 69 -7.96 30.04 29.20
N GLY A 70 -7.99 29.14 28.20
CA GLY A 70 -7.31 29.34 26.92
C GLY A 70 -5.93 28.70 26.82
N CYS A 71 -5.58 27.72 27.66
CA CYS A 71 -4.36 26.94 27.45
C CYS A 71 -4.42 26.20 26.10
N ILE A 72 -3.40 26.44 25.27
CA ILE A 72 -3.21 25.81 23.95
C ILE A 72 -1.97 24.90 23.91
N PHE A 73 -1.33 24.65 25.07
CA PHE A 73 -0.16 23.78 25.13
C PHE A 73 -0.56 22.32 24.93
N PRO A 74 -0.08 21.64 23.87
CA PRO A 74 -0.55 20.29 23.54
C PRO A 74 -0.21 19.27 24.62
N SER A 75 0.94 19.40 25.28
CA SER A 75 1.36 18.58 26.42
C SER A 75 0.41 18.69 27.62
N VAL A 76 -0.11 19.90 27.90
CA VAL A 76 -1.07 20.13 29.01
C VAL A 76 -2.44 19.53 28.67
N ILE A 77 -2.92 19.75 27.45
CA ILE A 77 -4.18 19.19 26.97
C ILE A 77 -4.12 17.66 26.96
N GLN A 78 -3.00 17.09 26.48
CA GLN A 78 -2.76 15.65 26.49
C GLN A 78 -2.69 15.10 27.92
N ARG A 79 -1.99 15.78 28.85
CA ARG A 79 -1.90 15.37 30.25
C ARG A 79 -3.27 15.36 30.95
N LEU A 80 -4.10 16.36 30.70
CA LEU A 80 -5.49 16.38 31.19
C LEU A 80 -6.30 15.20 30.63
N GLY A 81 -6.18 14.93 29.33
CA GLY A 81 -6.79 13.76 28.70
C GLY A 81 -6.36 12.45 29.36
N GLN A 82 -5.06 12.29 29.63
CA GLN A 82 -4.52 11.12 30.32
C GLN A 82 -5.09 10.94 31.73
N LEU A 83 -5.11 12.00 32.54
CA LEU A 83 -5.64 11.90 33.90
C LEU A 83 -7.13 11.55 33.90
N LEU A 84 -7.91 12.08 32.96
CA LEU A 84 -9.32 11.74 32.79
C LEU A 84 -9.53 10.28 32.35
N ASP A 85 -8.70 9.80 31.42
CA ASP A 85 -8.74 8.42 30.94
C ASP A 85 -8.38 7.40 32.04
N GLU A 86 -7.38 7.73 32.88
CA GLU A 86 -6.96 6.95 34.04
C GLU A 86 -8.08 6.76 35.09
N THR A 87 -9.08 7.65 35.14
CA THR A 87 -10.25 7.46 36.02
C THR A 87 -11.18 6.33 35.58
N ALA A 88 -11.09 5.90 34.32
CA ALA A 88 -11.91 4.85 33.72
C ALA A 88 -13.44 5.06 33.80
N GLU A 89 -13.90 6.31 34.02
CA GLU A 89 -15.32 6.64 33.96
C GLU A 89 -15.76 6.98 32.52
N PRO A 90 -16.88 6.44 32.00
CA PRO A 90 -17.26 6.63 30.60
C PRO A 90 -17.38 8.09 30.15
N ARG A 91 -17.86 8.98 31.05
CA ARG A 91 -17.95 10.42 30.77
C ARG A 91 -16.57 11.08 30.64
N ASN A 92 -15.63 10.67 31.49
CA ASN A 92 -14.27 11.19 31.49
C ASN A 92 -13.49 10.64 30.29
N GLN A 93 -13.71 9.38 29.90
CA GLN A 93 -13.14 8.78 28.70
C GLN A 93 -13.60 9.47 27.42
N ARG A 94 -14.87 9.88 27.33
CA ARG A 94 -15.35 10.70 26.20
C ARG A 94 -14.66 12.05 26.16
N LYS A 95 -14.51 12.73 27.30
CA LYS A 95 -13.80 14.01 27.39
C LYS A 95 -12.30 13.85 27.07
N ALA A 96 -11.68 12.74 27.50
CA ALA A 96 -10.30 12.39 27.19
C ALA A 96 -10.10 12.21 25.68
N TYR A 97 -11.00 11.48 25.01
CA TYR A 97 -11.00 11.35 23.55
C TYR A 97 -11.00 12.71 22.84
N ASP A 98 -11.90 13.62 23.23
CA ASP A 98 -11.99 14.96 22.63
C ASP A 98 -10.70 15.78 22.86
N LEU A 99 -10.11 15.67 24.05
CA LEU A 99 -8.85 16.33 24.41
C LEU A 99 -7.65 15.74 23.65
N TYR A 100 -7.57 14.42 23.50
CA TYR A 100 -6.53 13.78 22.70
C TYR A 100 -6.64 14.19 21.24
N HIS A 101 -7.85 14.24 20.67
CA HIS A 101 -8.06 14.71 19.32
C HIS A 101 -7.58 16.16 19.15
N LYS A 102 -7.91 17.04 20.09
CA LYS A 102 -7.43 18.43 20.09
C LYS A 102 -5.89 18.51 20.20
N ALA A 103 -5.27 17.78 21.12
CA ALA A 103 -3.83 17.77 21.29
C ALA A 103 -3.09 17.17 20.09
N ALA A 104 -3.64 16.12 19.47
CA ALA A 104 -3.09 15.47 18.29
C ALA A 104 -3.09 16.40 17.06
N LEU A 105 -4.16 17.19 16.88
CA LEU A 105 -4.24 18.24 15.86
C LEU A 105 -3.22 19.36 16.08
N LEU A 106 -2.86 19.64 17.33
CA LEU A 106 -1.79 20.56 17.68
C LEU A 106 -0.39 19.93 17.65
N GLY A 107 -0.25 18.72 17.10
CA GLY A 107 1.03 18.06 16.88
C GLY A 107 1.59 17.29 18.07
N SER A 108 0.77 16.98 19.09
CA SER A 108 1.21 16.14 20.22
C SER A 108 1.34 14.68 19.79
N THR A 109 2.58 14.17 19.74
CA THR A 109 2.87 12.76 19.40
C THR A 109 2.28 11.78 20.42
N PRO A 110 2.34 12.03 21.75
CA PRO A 110 1.67 11.19 22.74
C PRO A 110 0.14 11.13 22.56
N ALA A 111 -0.50 12.25 22.20
CA ALA A 111 -1.94 12.25 21.96
C ALA A 111 -2.33 11.45 20.70
N GLN A 112 -1.50 11.52 19.64
CA GLN A 112 -1.69 10.70 18.43
C GLN A 112 -1.57 9.21 18.75
N LEU A 113 -0.62 8.81 19.59
CA LEU A 113 -0.52 7.43 20.08
C LEU A 113 -1.75 6.98 20.86
N ASN A 114 -2.23 7.81 21.79
CA ASN A 114 -3.39 7.47 22.60
C ASN A 114 -4.64 7.30 21.71
N LEU A 115 -4.84 8.18 20.72
CA LEU A 115 -5.91 8.00 19.72
C LEU A 115 -5.75 6.70 18.95
N ALA A 116 -4.53 6.36 18.52
CA ALA A 116 -4.26 5.11 17.81
C ALA A 116 -4.69 3.89 18.64
N GLU A 117 -4.34 3.84 19.93
CA GLU A 117 -4.77 2.75 20.83
C GLU A 117 -6.28 2.74 21.08
N MET A 118 -6.91 3.91 21.21
CA MET A 118 -8.37 4.00 21.39
C MET A 118 -9.12 3.45 20.17
N TYR A 119 -8.69 3.80 18.95
CA TYR A 119 -9.25 3.23 17.73
C TYR A 119 -8.92 1.74 17.57
N ARG A 120 -7.72 1.30 17.98
CA ARG A 120 -7.30 -0.11 17.84
C ARG A 120 -8.07 -1.04 18.77
N CYS A 121 -8.37 -0.60 19.99
CA CYS A 121 -9.13 -1.40 20.95
C CYS A 121 -10.64 -1.22 20.80
N GLY A 122 -11.08 -0.06 20.29
CA GLY A 122 -12.43 0.42 20.53
C GLY A 122 -12.66 0.76 21.99
N LEU A 123 -13.59 1.67 22.26
CA LEU A 123 -14.05 2.00 23.60
C LEU A 123 -15.55 2.25 23.58
N GLU A 124 -16.30 1.37 24.25
CA GLU A 124 -17.76 1.36 24.22
C GLU A 124 -18.35 2.75 24.57
N GLY A 125 -19.25 3.25 23.72
CA GLY A 125 -19.88 4.56 23.90
C GLY A 125 -18.99 5.76 23.57
N VAL A 126 -17.72 5.56 23.21
CA VAL A 126 -16.77 6.63 22.84
C VAL A 126 -16.33 6.50 21.39
N VAL A 127 -15.74 5.36 21.00
CA VAL A 127 -15.21 5.13 19.66
C VAL A 127 -15.29 3.64 19.32
N ASN A 128 -15.63 3.31 18.08
CA ASN A 128 -15.63 1.92 17.63
C ASN A 128 -14.21 1.47 17.28
N GLU A 129 -13.98 0.16 17.33
CA GLU A 129 -12.75 -0.42 16.80
C GLU A 129 -12.63 -0.08 15.29
N ASP A 130 -11.52 0.56 14.92
CA ASP A 130 -11.16 0.84 13.54
C ASP A 130 -9.64 0.72 13.37
N ILE A 131 -9.21 -0.46 12.92
CA ILE A 131 -7.79 -0.77 12.69
C ILE A 131 -7.18 0.15 11.61
N LYS A 132 -7.96 0.64 10.64
CA LYS A 132 -7.42 1.54 9.61
C LYS A 132 -7.11 2.90 10.20
N GLU A 133 -8.08 3.47 10.93
CA GLU A 133 -7.91 4.77 11.57
C GLU A 133 -6.79 4.73 12.62
N ALA A 134 -6.71 3.65 13.40
CA ALA A 134 -5.61 3.42 14.36
C ALA A 134 -4.24 3.49 13.68
N PHE A 135 -4.07 2.82 12.54
CA PHE A 135 -2.80 2.82 11.80
C PHE A 135 -2.45 4.18 11.21
N GLU A 136 -3.43 4.97 10.77
CA GLU A 136 -3.17 6.34 10.33
C GLU A 136 -2.67 7.22 11.49
N TRP A 137 -3.21 7.06 12.69
CA TRP A 137 -2.71 7.75 13.88
C TRP A 137 -1.33 7.27 14.33
N TYR A 138 -1.04 5.96 14.29
CA TYR A 138 0.30 5.45 14.53
C TYR A 138 1.34 6.00 13.53
N LYS A 139 1.00 6.07 12.23
CA LYS A 139 1.89 6.64 11.20
C LYS A 139 2.14 8.13 11.39
N LYS A 140 1.12 8.90 11.79
CA LYS A 140 1.27 10.32 12.18
C LYS A 140 2.24 10.45 13.35
N ALA A 141 2.08 9.63 14.39
CA ALA A 141 2.97 9.61 15.56
C ALA A 141 4.41 9.15 15.21
N ALA A 142 4.55 8.27 14.21
CA ALA A 142 5.84 7.86 13.66
C ALA A 142 6.51 8.94 12.77
N GLY A 143 5.76 10.00 12.42
CA GLY A 143 6.21 11.11 11.60
C GLY A 143 6.21 10.84 10.09
N GLU A 144 5.37 9.93 9.61
CA GLU A 144 5.23 9.59 8.18
C GLU A 144 4.24 10.48 7.42
N SER A 145 3.36 11.17 8.14
CA SER A 145 2.38 12.09 7.56
C SER A 145 2.21 13.35 8.41
N THR A 146 1.89 14.46 7.75
CA THR A 146 1.53 15.71 8.44
C THR A 146 0.06 15.67 8.81
N VAL A 147 -0.28 16.06 10.04
CA VAL A 147 -1.68 16.18 10.47
C VAL A 147 -2.38 17.24 9.61
N GLU A 148 -3.50 16.89 8.97
CA GLU A 148 -4.30 17.86 8.22
C GLU A 148 -4.96 18.84 9.20
N TYR A 149 -4.63 20.12 9.06
CA TYR A 149 -5.05 21.17 10.00
C TYR A 149 -6.41 21.72 9.59
N SER A 150 -7.38 21.71 10.51
CA SER A 150 -8.68 22.34 10.27
C SER A 150 -8.59 23.87 10.33
N SER A 151 -9.55 24.55 9.68
CA SER A 151 -9.69 26.02 9.70
C SER A 151 -9.89 26.62 11.09
N GLU A 152 -10.15 25.80 12.12
CA GLU A 152 -10.46 26.22 13.49
C GLU A 152 -9.20 26.57 14.32
N THR A 153 -8.02 26.06 13.96
CA THR A 153 -6.78 26.31 14.72
C THR A 153 -6.06 27.62 14.39
N GLY A 154 -6.44 28.30 13.29
CA GLY A 154 -5.80 29.55 12.84
C GLY A 154 -4.29 29.43 12.54
N GLY A 155 -3.65 30.55 12.17
CA GLY A 155 -2.22 30.59 11.82
C GLY A 155 -1.26 30.29 12.99
N ILE A 156 -1.71 30.46 14.23
CA ILE A 156 -0.90 30.23 15.45
C ILE A 156 -0.79 28.72 15.76
N GLY A 157 -1.84 27.94 15.53
CA GLY A 157 -1.82 26.48 15.71
C GLY A 157 -0.79 25.78 14.81
N LEU A 158 -0.59 26.27 13.58
CA LEU A 158 0.41 25.76 12.64
C LEU A 158 1.85 25.96 13.11
N LEU A 159 2.16 27.13 13.68
CA LEU A 159 3.48 27.45 14.22
C LEU A 159 3.79 26.64 15.48
N LEU A 160 2.77 26.45 16.34
CA LEU A 160 2.90 25.63 17.55
C LEU A 160 3.06 24.15 17.19
N ALA A 161 2.28 23.59 16.27
CA ALA A 161 2.36 22.18 15.91
C ALA A 161 3.73 21.78 15.36
N GLY A 162 4.30 22.57 14.44
CA GLY A 162 5.64 22.31 13.90
C GLY A 162 6.75 22.45 14.94
N THR A 163 6.59 23.35 15.92
CA THR A 163 7.57 23.58 16.99
C THR A 163 7.47 22.51 18.08
N VAL A 164 6.25 22.20 18.53
CA VAL A 164 5.96 21.16 19.52
C VAL A 164 6.36 19.80 19.00
N ASN A 165 6.06 19.45 17.74
CA ASN A 165 6.48 18.17 17.16
C ASN A 165 8.03 18.03 17.16
N ARG A 166 8.78 19.11 16.88
CA ARG A 166 10.25 19.09 16.96
C ARG A 166 10.77 18.95 18.40
N ILE A 167 10.13 19.63 19.34
CA ILE A 167 10.49 19.58 20.77
C ILE A 167 10.13 18.20 21.33
N GLU A 168 8.90 17.72 21.19
CA GLU A 168 8.48 16.40 21.67
C GLU A 168 9.29 15.27 21.02
N ASN A 169 9.67 15.37 19.74
CA ASN A 169 10.58 14.39 19.12
C ASN A 169 11.98 14.38 19.71
N ALA A 170 12.44 15.49 20.31
CA ALA A 170 13.74 15.56 20.96
C ALA A 170 13.71 15.05 22.41
N PHE A 171 12.55 15.06 23.06
CA PHE A 171 12.43 14.82 24.51
C PHE A 171 11.48 13.69 24.92
N SER A 172 10.66 13.14 24.02
CA SER A 172 9.70 12.06 24.30
C SER A 172 10.00 10.79 23.50
N ASN A 173 9.88 9.62 24.14
CA ASN A 173 10.04 8.33 23.48
C ASN A 173 8.80 7.89 22.66
N SER A 174 7.81 8.77 22.52
CA SER A 174 6.53 8.45 21.88
C SER A 174 6.71 8.11 20.41
N ARG A 175 7.63 8.76 19.70
CA ARG A 175 7.91 8.41 18.31
C ARG A 175 8.50 6.99 18.17
N GLN A 176 9.46 6.61 19.04
CA GLN A 176 9.98 5.23 19.03
C GLN A 176 8.92 4.22 19.46
N THR A 177 8.01 4.62 20.36
CA THR A 177 6.88 3.79 20.80
C THR A 177 5.87 3.56 19.67
N ALA A 178 5.57 4.58 18.86
CA ALA A 178 4.74 4.45 17.67
C ALA A 178 5.35 3.48 16.65
N LEU A 179 6.63 3.65 16.35
CA LEU A 179 7.37 2.76 15.45
C LEU A 179 7.43 1.32 15.96
N SER A 180 7.64 1.13 17.27
CA SER A 180 7.63 -0.19 17.90
C SER A 180 6.25 -0.85 17.88
N SER A 181 5.19 -0.06 18.06
CA SER A 181 3.80 -0.54 17.99
C SER A 181 3.45 -0.97 16.56
N LEU A 182 3.83 -0.17 15.56
CA LEU A 182 3.70 -0.54 14.15
C LEU A 182 4.47 -1.81 13.81
N PHE A 183 5.71 -1.96 14.27
CA PHE A 183 6.47 -3.20 14.14
C PHE A 183 5.70 -4.40 14.68
N LYS A 184 5.26 -4.33 15.94
CA LYS A 184 4.54 -5.42 16.60
C LYS A 184 3.24 -5.77 15.88
N HIS A 185 2.40 -4.78 15.58
CA HIS A 185 1.10 -5.02 14.97
C HIS A 185 1.21 -5.56 13.55
N TYR A 186 2.16 -5.06 12.75
CA TYR A 186 2.45 -5.66 11.45
C TYR A 186 2.98 -7.09 11.59
N LEU A 187 3.83 -7.38 12.56
CA LEU A 187 4.38 -8.72 12.75
C LEU A 187 3.30 -9.75 13.16
N GLU A 188 2.40 -9.35 14.06
CA GLU A 188 1.31 -10.20 14.56
C GLU A 188 0.14 -10.33 13.56
N GLY A 189 0.05 -9.42 12.58
CA GLY A 189 -1.06 -9.36 11.63
C GLY A 189 -2.28 -8.59 12.11
N ASN A 190 -2.17 -7.92 13.26
CA ASN A 190 -3.15 -6.97 13.81
C ASN A 190 -3.09 -5.62 13.06
N CYS A 191 -3.14 -5.67 11.73
CA CYS A 191 -2.98 -4.53 10.83
C CYS A 191 -4.13 -4.48 9.80
N PRO A 192 -4.28 -3.37 9.03
CA PRO A 192 -5.36 -3.24 8.05
C PRO A 192 -5.44 -4.38 7.03
N GLU A 193 -4.31 -5.04 6.75
CA GLU A 193 -4.21 -6.20 5.86
C GLU A 193 -4.76 -7.50 6.47
N GLY A 194 -5.02 -7.54 7.78
CA GLY A 194 -5.61 -8.68 8.48
C GLY A 194 -4.74 -9.94 8.51
N ARG A 195 -3.43 -9.81 8.27
CA ARG A 195 -2.45 -10.90 8.30
C ARG A 195 -1.05 -10.37 8.59
N PRO A 196 -0.12 -11.20 9.12
CA PRO A 196 1.26 -10.80 9.34
C PRO A 196 1.93 -10.18 8.10
N GLN A 197 2.63 -9.06 8.33
CA GLN A 197 3.43 -8.29 7.38
C GLN A 197 4.86 -8.13 7.93
N PRO A 198 5.62 -9.23 8.12
CA PRO A 198 6.94 -9.20 8.76
C PRO A 198 7.92 -8.23 8.10
N THR A 199 7.80 -8.02 6.79
CA THR A 199 8.60 -7.04 6.05
C THR A 199 8.29 -5.59 6.39
N LYS A 200 6.99 -5.22 6.43
CA LYS A 200 6.59 -3.88 6.88
C LYS A 200 6.97 -3.68 8.34
N ALA A 201 6.85 -4.72 9.15
CA ALA A 201 7.29 -4.70 10.53
C ALA A 201 8.79 -4.31 10.62
N VAL A 202 9.67 -5.01 9.90
CA VAL A 202 11.12 -4.74 9.91
C VAL A 202 11.46 -3.32 9.43
N TYR A 203 10.66 -2.74 8.52
CA TYR A 203 10.81 -1.34 8.14
C TYR A 203 10.62 -0.39 9.34
N TYR A 204 9.53 -0.54 10.09
CA TYR A 204 9.27 0.28 11.27
C TYR A 204 10.28 0.04 12.40
N LEU A 205 10.71 -1.20 12.59
CA LEU A 205 11.80 -1.54 13.51
C LEU A 205 13.12 -0.86 13.11
N THR A 206 13.42 -0.80 11.81
CA THR A 206 14.60 -0.11 11.29
C THR A 206 14.54 1.38 11.58
N LYS A 207 13.38 2.02 11.38
CA LYS A 207 13.17 3.43 11.74
C LYS A 207 13.36 3.68 13.24
N ALA A 208 12.84 2.80 14.10
CA ALA A 208 13.06 2.91 15.54
C ALA A 208 14.56 2.78 15.89
N ALA A 209 15.24 1.80 15.30
CA ALA A 209 16.67 1.58 15.50
C ALA A 209 17.54 2.77 15.02
N GLU A 210 17.16 3.41 13.91
CA GLU A 210 17.77 4.65 13.39
C GLU A 210 17.61 5.84 14.33
N LEU A 211 16.49 5.91 15.08
CA LEU A 211 16.24 6.93 16.11
C LEU A 211 16.95 6.64 17.45
N GLY A 212 17.80 5.63 17.50
CA GLY A 212 18.58 5.32 18.70
C GLY A 212 17.88 4.39 19.70
N ASP A 213 16.72 3.81 19.36
CA ASP A 213 16.06 2.83 20.22
C ASP A 213 16.93 1.57 20.38
N THR A 214 17.53 1.42 21.56
CA THR A 214 18.44 0.32 21.89
C THR A 214 17.77 -1.06 21.74
N LYS A 215 16.49 -1.18 22.10
CA LYS A 215 15.73 -2.43 21.97
C LYS A 215 15.52 -2.76 20.50
N ALA A 216 15.12 -1.78 19.69
CA ALA A 216 14.93 -1.96 18.25
C ALA A 216 16.26 -2.30 17.54
N GLN A 217 17.37 -1.66 17.93
CA GLN A 217 18.70 -1.98 17.41
C GLN A 217 19.09 -3.43 17.70
N ARG A 218 18.84 -3.92 18.93
CA ARG A 218 19.09 -5.32 19.28
C ARG A 218 18.21 -6.27 18.46
N GLU A 219 16.90 -6.03 18.43
CA GLU A 219 15.95 -6.90 17.71
C GLU A 219 16.25 -6.95 16.21
N LEU A 220 16.58 -5.81 15.61
CA LEU A 220 17.01 -5.75 14.21
C LEU A 220 18.33 -6.50 13.99
N GLY A 221 19.26 -6.40 14.93
CA GLY A 221 20.51 -7.16 14.91
C GLY A 221 20.30 -8.67 14.98
N GLU A 222 19.38 -9.13 15.85
CA GLU A 222 18.99 -10.53 15.99
C GLU A 222 18.28 -11.06 14.75
N ILE A 223 17.40 -10.25 14.15
CA ILE A 223 16.73 -10.55 12.87
C ILE A 223 17.77 -10.74 11.76
N CYS A 224 18.73 -9.80 11.62
CA CYS A 224 19.80 -9.93 10.63
C CYS A 224 20.74 -11.12 10.91
N LEU A 225 20.94 -11.49 12.18
CA LEU A 225 21.80 -12.62 12.55
C LEU A 225 21.17 -13.97 12.19
N THR A 226 19.85 -14.08 12.38
CA THR A 226 19.10 -15.33 12.23
C THR A 226 18.46 -15.49 10.86
N GLY A 227 18.24 -14.40 10.12
CA GLY A 227 17.40 -14.41 8.92
C GLY A 227 15.92 -14.61 9.24
N SER A 228 15.47 -14.20 10.42
CA SER A 228 14.05 -14.26 10.81
C SER A 228 13.25 -13.09 10.21
N CYS A 229 11.92 -13.10 10.35
CA CYS A 229 11.03 -12.06 9.80
C CYS A 229 11.22 -11.83 8.29
N GLU A 230 11.41 -12.92 7.54
CA GLU A 230 11.63 -12.91 6.09
C GLU A 230 12.88 -12.14 5.64
N GLN A 231 13.81 -11.85 6.56
CA GLN A 231 15.10 -11.24 6.23
C GLN A 231 16.12 -12.30 5.84
N ILE A 232 17.07 -11.91 4.99
CA ILE A 232 18.25 -12.75 4.75
C ILE A 232 19.27 -12.50 5.85
N LYS A 233 19.99 -13.58 6.18
CA LYS A 233 21.07 -13.51 7.14
C LYS A 233 22.16 -12.56 6.63
N ASP A 234 22.41 -11.51 7.39
CA ASP A 234 23.44 -10.51 7.11
C ASP A 234 24.24 -10.27 8.39
N LEU A 235 25.37 -10.97 8.48
CA LEU A 235 26.25 -10.92 9.65
C LEU A 235 26.90 -9.53 9.83
N LYS A 236 27.14 -8.79 8.75
CA LYS A 236 27.72 -7.44 8.81
C LYS A 236 26.70 -6.46 9.39
N LYS A 237 25.46 -6.48 8.88
CA LYS A 237 24.36 -5.64 9.38
C LYS A 237 23.94 -6.03 10.80
N ALA A 238 23.91 -7.33 11.10
CA ALA A 238 23.69 -7.85 12.44
C ALA A 238 24.71 -7.27 13.43
N ARG A 239 26.01 -7.44 13.14
CA ARG A 239 27.09 -6.89 13.97
C ARG A 239 26.93 -5.38 14.16
N ARG A 240 26.72 -4.63 13.08
CA ARG A 240 26.59 -3.17 13.14
C ARG A 240 25.47 -2.70 14.08
N TRP A 241 24.32 -3.35 14.05
CA TRP A 241 23.20 -2.98 14.93
C TRP A 241 23.39 -3.48 16.36
N LEU A 242 23.92 -4.69 16.54
CA LEU A 242 24.23 -5.25 17.86
C LEU A 242 25.34 -4.46 18.57
N GLU A 243 26.34 -3.94 17.86
CA GLU A 243 27.39 -3.06 18.42
C GLU A 243 26.81 -1.74 18.92
N LYS A 244 25.86 -1.13 18.20
CA LYS A 244 25.15 0.08 18.65
C LYS A 244 24.29 -0.16 19.90
N ALA A 245 23.61 -1.31 19.95
CA ALA A 245 22.82 -1.67 21.12
C ALA A 245 23.74 -1.98 22.32
N SER A 246 24.84 -2.70 22.09
CA SER A 246 25.87 -3.01 23.08
C SER A 246 26.52 -1.76 23.67
N SER A 247 26.90 -0.79 22.83
CA SER A 247 27.49 0.47 23.31
C SER A 247 26.53 1.32 24.13
N SER A 248 25.22 1.09 23.97
CA SER A 248 24.16 1.68 24.78
C SER A 248 23.84 0.87 26.05
N GLY A 249 24.60 -0.19 26.34
CA GLY A 249 24.49 -1.00 27.55
C GLY A 249 23.63 -2.28 27.45
N ASP A 250 23.17 -2.67 26.25
CA ASP A 250 22.35 -3.88 26.10
C ASP A 250 23.18 -5.18 26.26
N VAL A 251 22.88 -5.95 27.31
CA VAL A 251 23.58 -7.19 27.67
C VAL A 251 23.30 -8.32 26.67
N ARG A 252 22.08 -8.42 26.13
CA ARG A 252 21.72 -9.47 25.16
C ARG A 252 22.38 -9.19 23.81
N ALA A 253 22.53 -7.93 23.41
CA ALA A 253 23.30 -7.57 22.23
C ALA A 253 24.76 -8.04 22.31
N ASN A 254 25.40 -7.91 23.49
CA ASN A 254 26.74 -8.42 23.73
C ASN A 254 26.86 -9.94 23.58
N GLN A 255 25.85 -10.70 24.02
CA GLN A 255 25.81 -12.16 23.86
C GLN A 255 25.66 -12.54 22.38
N LEU A 256 24.79 -11.85 21.64
CA LEU A 256 24.57 -12.10 20.21
C LEU A 256 25.80 -11.74 19.36
N LEU A 257 26.59 -10.73 19.75
CA LEU A 257 27.85 -10.38 19.07
C LEU A 257 28.87 -11.53 19.08
N GLN A 258 28.84 -12.41 20.09
CA GLN A 258 29.73 -13.58 20.13
C GLN A 258 29.38 -14.60 19.04
N GLN A 259 28.13 -14.63 18.59
CA GLN A 259 27.65 -15.51 17.52
C GLN A 259 27.98 -14.99 16.11
N CYS A 260 28.33 -13.69 15.97
CA CYS A 260 28.72 -13.10 14.69
C CYS A 260 30.15 -13.45 14.24
N GLY A 261 30.94 -14.20 15.04
CA GLY A 261 32.35 -14.52 14.78
C GLY A 261 33.31 -13.35 15.04
N LYS A 262 34.63 -13.57 15.00
CA LYS A 262 35.65 -12.52 14.87
C LYS A 262 36.43 -12.81 13.58
N ASP A 263 36.54 -11.79 12.74
CA ASP A 263 37.30 -11.70 11.47
C ASP A 263 36.77 -12.47 10.25
N GLU A 264 36.33 -11.71 9.25
CA GLU A 264 36.96 -11.69 7.91
C GLU A 264 36.67 -10.33 7.24
N ASP A 265 37.62 -9.41 7.38
CA ASP A 265 37.73 -8.16 6.61
C ASP A 265 38.21 -8.41 5.16
N VAL A 266 37.89 -9.59 4.60
CA VAL A 266 38.31 -10.00 3.26
C VAL A 266 37.12 -10.62 2.55
N LEU A 267 36.29 -9.77 1.91
CA LEU A 267 35.87 -9.89 0.50
C LEU A 267 34.66 -8.99 0.19
N HIS A 268 34.87 -8.21 -0.86
CA HIS A 268 33.95 -7.42 -1.68
C HIS A 268 33.37 -6.12 -1.11
N ASP A 269 34.16 -5.05 -1.27
CA ASP A 269 33.71 -3.71 -1.67
C ASP A 269 33.14 -3.72 -3.12
N ALA A 270 32.21 -4.62 -3.43
CA ALA A 270 31.47 -4.64 -4.68
C ALA A 270 29.98 -4.39 -4.40
N PRO A 271 29.22 -3.74 -5.30
CA PRO A 271 27.77 -3.54 -5.18
C PRO A 271 26.96 -4.85 -5.28
N ASP A 272 27.62 -6.01 -5.32
CA ASP A 272 27.00 -7.30 -5.56
C ASP A 272 26.60 -7.99 -4.25
N ILE A 273 25.33 -8.37 -4.19
CA ILE A 273 24.80 -9.29 -3.19
C ILE A 273 25.47 -10.65 -3.37
N SER A 274 25.84 -11.32 -2.28
CA SER A 274 26.46 -12.65 -2.37
C SER A 274 25.53 -13.67 -3.06
N GLU A 275 26.12 -14.58 -3.83
CA GLU A 275 25.39 -15.66 -4.50
C GLU A 275 24.59 -16.50 -3.50
N GLU A 276 25.16 -16.75 -2.32
CA GLU A 276 24.50 -17.42 -1.19
C GLU A 276 23.25 -16.67 -0.69
N ALA A 277 23.27 -15.34 -0.65
CA ALA A 277 22.11 -14.54 -0.25
C ALA A 277 21.01 -14.56 -1.32
N ILE A 278 21.38 -14.65 -2.59
CA ILE A 278 20.44 -14.84 -3.71
C ILE A 278 19.84 -16.26 -3.69
N GLU A 279 20.64 -17.28 -3.40
CA GLU A 279 20.17 -18.67 -3.25
C GLU A 279 19.20 -18.83 -2.07
N GLN A 280 19.52 -18.24 -0.91
CA GLN A 280 18.60 -18.21 0.25
C GLN A 280 17.30 -17.47 -0.09
N CYS A 281 17.37 -16.38 -0.84
CA CYS A 281 16.20 -15.70 -1.38
C CYS A 281 15.32 -16.62 -2.23
N HIS A 282 15.93 -17.33 -3.18
CA HIS A 282 15.20 -18.25 -4.05
C HIS A 282 14.59 -19.40 -3.25
N ALA A 283 15.26 -19.90 -2.21
CA ALA A 283 14.72 -20.92 -1.31
C ALA A 283 13.47 -20.42 -0.55
N ILE A 284 13.54 -19.22 0.05
CA ILE A 284 12.39 -18.59 0.73
C ILE A 284 11.24 -18.32 -0.27
N GLN A 285 11.58 -17.87 -1.48
CA GLN A 285 10.63 -17.62 -2.56
C GLN A 285 9.92 -18.92 -2.98
N GLU A 286 10.66 -20.03 -3.11
CA GLU A 286 10.14 -21.34 -3.49
C GLU A 286 9.25 -21.95 -2.40
N GLU A 287 9.65 -21.85 -1.13
CA GLU A 287 8.85 -22.29 0.03
C GLU A 287 7.52 -21.54 0.11
N LYS A 288 7.54 -20.21 -0.04
CA LYS A 288 6.32 -19.38 -0.10
C LYS A 288 5.40 -19.73 -1.27
N CYS A 289 5.98 -20.03 -2.44
CA CYS A 289 5.20 -20.47 -3.59
C CYS A 289 4.52 -21.82 -3.33
N LYS A 290 5.19 -22.74 -2.61
CA LYS A 290 4.63 -24.05 -2.22
C LYS A 290 3.53 -23.91 -1.16
N GLU A 291 3.75 -23.12 -0.11
CA GLU A 291 2.75 -22.87 0.95
C GLU A 291 1.47 -22.19 0.41
N ARG A 292 1.59 -21.41 -0.67
CA ARG A 292 0.46 -20.71 -1.29
C ARG A 292 -0.15 -21.41 -2.51
N ALA A 293 0.39 -22.56 -2.94
CA ALA A 293 -0.21 -23.36 -4.00
C ALA A 293 -1.66 -23.76 -3.65
N ASP A 294 -1.94 -23.95 -2.35
CA ASP A 294 -3.28 -24.23 -1.81
C ASP A 294 -4.21 -23.01 -1.77
N ALA A 295 -3.66 -21.80 -1.85
CA ALA A 295 -4.40 -20.54 -1.84
C ALA A 295 -4.67 -20.00 -3.26
N ASN A 296 -4.50 -20.82 -4.31
CA ASN A 296 -4.51 -20.50 -5.74
C ASN A 296 -5.69 -19.60 -6.20
N ARG A 297 -5.61 -18.30 -5.90
CA ARG A 297 -6.52 -17.26 -6.36
C ARG A 297 -6.00 -16.78 -7.70
N HIS A 298 -6.58 -17.33 -8.77
CA HIS A 298 -6.24 -16.94 -10.14
C HIS A 298 -6.39 -15.41 -10.32
N PRO A 299 -5.46 -14.69 -10.98
CA PRO A 299 -5.47 -13.21 -11.07
C PRO A 299 -6.66 -12.62 -11.84
N PHE A 300 -7.51 -13.46 -12.41
CA PHE A 300 -8.77 -13.07 -13.06
C PHE A 300 -10.00 -13.41 -12.22
N ALA A 301 -9.85 -14.10 -11.09
CA ALA A 301 -10.95 -14.54 -10.25
C ALA A 301 -11.19 -13.54 -9.10
N ILE A 302 -12.42 -13.03 -9.00
CA ILE A 302 -12.84 -12.14 -7.90
C ILE A 302 -13.58 -12.99 -6.87
N TYR A 303 -12.98 -13.23 -5.70
CA TYR A 303 -13.57 -14.09 -4.66
C TYR A 303 -14.07 -13.34 -3.42
N LYS A 304 -13.68 -12.07 -3.22
CA LYS A 304 -14.22 -11.23 -2.14
C LYS A 304 -14.70 -9.91 -2.73
N PRO A 305 -16.03 -9.67 -2.76
CA PRO A 305 -16.56 -8.48 -3.40
C PRO A 305 -16.19 -7.21 -2.63
N VAL A 306 -15.86 -6.15 -3.36
CA VAL A 306 -15.84 -4.80 -2.81
C VAL A 306 -17.26 -4.26 -2.98
N ALA A 307 -17.99 -4.11 -1.88
CA ALA A 307 -19.26 -3.40 -1.92
C ALA A 307 -18.99 -1.89 -2.05
N PHE A 308 -19.39 -1.30 -3.17
CA PHE A 308 -19.32 0.15 -3.39
C PHE A 308 -20.73 0.71 -3.60
N SER A 309 -20.95 1.93 -3.10
CA SER A 309 -22.21 2.68 -3.30
C SER A 309 -22.01 3.85 -4.27
N GLU A 310 -23.12 4.38 -4.77
CA GLU A 310 -23.09 5.57 -5.62
C GLU A 310 -22.43 6.76 -4.90
N GLU A 311 -22.82 6.99 -3.63
CA GLU A 311 -22.30 8.09 -2.80
C GLU A 311 -20.80 7.93 -2.54
N MET A 312 -20.33 6.69 -2.37
CA MET A 312 -18.91 6.39 -2.21
C MET A 312 -18.13 6.78 -3.47
N LEU A 313 -18.59 6.36 -4.65
CA LEU A 313 -17.91 6.62 -5.91
C LEU A 313 -17.90 8.12 -6.27
N GLN A 314 -18.97 8.84 -5.94
CA GLN A 314 -19.06 10.30 -6.16
C GLN A 314 -17.99 11.10 -5.39
N LYS A 315 -17.49 10.61 -4.25
CA LYS A 315 -16.41 11.28 -3.50
C LYS A 315 -15.07 11.27 -4.25
N TYR A 316 -14.89 10.39 -5.24
CA TYR A 316 -13.64 10.18 -5.94
C TYR A 316 -13.72 10.52 -7.43
N LEU A 317 -14.62 11.43 -7.85
CA LEU A 317 -14.79 11.82 -9.25
C LEU A 317 -13.53 12.34 -9.94
N TRP A 318 -12.51 12.76 -9.19
CA TRP A 318 -11.19 13.11 -9.72
C TRP A 318 -10.47 11.90 -10.35
N SER A 319 -10.73 10.68 -9.87
CA SER A 319 -10.15 9.43 -10.37
C SER A 319 -10.85 8.93 -11.64
N PRO A 320 -10.12 8.67 -12.74
CA PRO A 320 -10.67 8.02 -13.93
C PRO A 320 -11.34 6.68 -13.60
N THR A 321 -10.70 5.85 -12.75
CA THR A 321 -11.24 4.55 -12.35
C THR A 321 -12.57 4.68 -11.60
N ALA A 322 -12.69 5.64 -10.66
CA ALA A 322 -13.95 5.86 -9.95
C ALA A 322 -15.08 6.30 -10.90
N ARG A 323 -14.77 7.11 -11.93
CA ARG A 323 -15.76 7.51 -12.95
C ARG A 323 -16.25 6.32 -13.78
N THR A 324 -15.35 5.43 -14.19
CA THR A 324 -15.73 4.18 -14.90
C THR A 324 -16.64 3.31 -14.04
N TYR A 325 -16.30 3.12 -12.76
CA TYR A 325 -17.12 2.35 -11.82
C TYR A 325 -18.49 2.99 -11.61
N LEU A 326 -18.54 4.32 -11.48
CA LEU A 326 -19.80 5.06 -11.32
C LEU A 326 -20.68 4.95 -12.56
N HIS A 327 -20.08 5.02 -13.76
CA HIS A 327 -20.81 4.84 -15.00
C HIS A 327 -21.41 3.43 -15.10
N ALA A 328 -20.61 2.40 -14.86
CA ALA A 328 -21.06 1.02 -14.80
C ALA A 328 -22.19 0.84 -13.78
N TYR A 329 -22.03 1.38 -12.57
CA TYR A 329 -23.03 1.29 -11.50
C TYR A 329 -24.37 1.90 -11.93
N LYS A 330 -24.33 3.08 -12.57
CA LYS A 330 -25.55 3.76 -13.06
C LYS A 330 -26.27 2.95 -14.14
N LEU A 331 -25.54 2.36 -15.08
CA LEU A 331 -26.12 1.50 -16.11
C LEU A 331 -26.86 0.30 -15.48
N VAL A 332 -26.21 -0.40 -14.54
CA VAL A 332 -26.84 -1.56 -13.87
C VAL A 332 -28.05 -1.12 -13.04
N LYS A 333 -27.94 -0.01 -12.30
CA LYS A 333 -29.04 0.53 -11.49
C LYS A 333 -30.25 0.88 -12.37
N GLU A 334 -30.04 1.60 -13.47
CA GLU A 334 -31.11 1.95 -14.42
C GLU A 334 -31.73 0.69 -15.05
N GLY A 335 -30.89 -0.28 -15.45
CA GLY A 335 -31.37 -1.54 -16.00
C GLY A 335 -32.26 -2.32 -15.04
N LEU A 336 -31.87 -2.41 -13.76
CA LEU A 336 -32.68 -3.03 -12.71
C LEU A 336 -34.00 -2.29 -12.48
N GLU A 337 -33.98 -0.96 -12.46
CA GLU A 337 -35.21 -0.17 -12.32
C GLU A 337 -36.20 -0.40 -13.47
N ILE A 338 -35.72 -0.52 -14.71
CA ILE A 338 -36.54 -0.83 -15.89
C ILE A 338 -37.14 -2.24 -15.77
N LEU A 339 -36.32 -3.23 -15.38
CA LEU A 339 -36.82 -4.60 -15.19
C LEU A 339 -37.88 -4.67 -14.10
N CYS A 340 -37.64 -4.06 -12.94
CA CYS A 340 -38.62 -4.06 -11.85
C CYS A 340 -39.92 -3.32 -12.22
N LYS A 341 -39.85 -2.21 -12.95
CA LYS A 341 -41.05 -1.46 -13.39
C LYS A 341 -41.85 -2.20 -14.47
N SER A 342 -41.18 -2.99 -15.30
CA SER A 342 -41.81 -3.76 -16.38
C SER A 342 -42.24 -5.17 -15.96
N ASP A 343 -42.08 -5.55 -14.69
CA ASP A 343 -42.28 -6.93 -14.23
C ASP A 343 -41.45 -7.95 -15.04
N PHE A 344 -40.17 -7.60 -15.27
CA PHE A 344 -39.19 -8.40 -16.01
C PHE A 344 -39.62 -8.76 -17.43
N THR A 345 -40.18 -7.80 -18.18
CA THR A 345 -40.52 -8.00 -19.59
C THR A 345 -39.71 -7.14 -20.57
N ASP A 346 -39.12 -6.03 -20.12
CA ASP A 346 -38.41 -5.08 -20.99
C ASP A 346 -36.93 -5.48 -21.18
N GLU A 347 -36.57 -5.85 -22.41
CA GLU A 347 -35.21 -6.28 -22.78
C GLU A 347 -34.17 -5.16 -22.63
N LYS A 348 -34.57 -3.88 -22.67
CA LYS A 348 -33.66 -2.75 -22.45
C LYS A 348 -32.97 -2.83 -21.10
N GLY A 349 -33.68 -3.36 -20.09
CA GLY A 349 -33.12 -3.58 -18.77
C GLY A 349 -31.94 -4.56 -18.77
N ILE A 350 -32.02 -5.63 -19.57
CA ILE A 350 -30.92 -6.60 -19.73
C ILE A 350 -29.73 -5.94 -20.43
N THR A 351 -29.97 -5.21 -21.52
CA THR A 351 -28.92 -4.51 -22.28
C THR A 351 -28.11 -3.58 -21.37
N LEU A 352 -28.77 -2.76 -20.56
CA LEU A 352 -28.10 -1.84 -19.63
C LEU A 352 -27.28 -2.58 -18.57
N ILE A 353 -27.78 -3.68 -18.01
CA ILE A 353 -27.04 -4.50 -17.05
C ILE A 353 -25.79 -5.11 -17.72
N ALA A 354 -25.94 -5.65 -18.93
CA ALA A 354 -24.82 -6.21 -19.68
C ALA A 354 -23.76 -5.15 -20.01
N HIS A 355 -24.16 -3.95 -20.42
CA HIS A 355 -23.24 -2.84 -20.70
C HIS A 355 -22.52 -2.37 -19.44
N GLY A 356 -23.23 -2.29 -18.31
CA GLY A 356 -22.60 -2.02 -17.02
C GLY A 356 -21.55 -3.06 -16.66
N TYR A 357 -21.87 -4.35 -16.83
CA TYR A 357 -20.93 -5.45 -16.60
C TYR A 357 -19.73 -5.42 -17.54
N LEU A 358 -19.92 -5.09 -18.82
CA LEU A 358 -18.81 -4.93 -19.78
C LEU A 358 -17.92 -3.72 -19.47
N THR A 359 -18.52 -2.65 -18.94
CA THR A 359 -17.79 -1.45 -18.51
C THR A 359 -16.88 -1.77 -17.30
N GLU A 360 -17.41 -2.48 -16.30
CA GLU A 360 -16.64 -2.94 -15.15
C GLU A 360 -17.24 -4.24 -14.60
N PHE A 361 -16.55 -5.36 -14.82
CA PHE A 361 -17.09 -6.68 -14.53
C PHE A 361 -17.36 -6.95 -13.04
N SER A 362 -16.74 -6.20 -12.12
CA SER A 362 -17.06 -6.29 -10.69
C SER A 362 -18.35 -5.58 -10.29
N VAL A 363 -18.97 -4.78 -11.18
CA VAL A 363 -20.12 -3.91 -10.86
C VAL A 363 -21.32 -4.65 -10.30
N LEU A 364 -21.58 -5.88 -10.75
CA LEU A 364 -22.73 -6.67 -10.31
C LEU A 364 -22.65 -7.03 -8.81
N GLN A 365 -21.45 -6.94 -8.22
CA GLN A 365 -21.22 -7.17 -6.79
C GLN A 365 -21.77 -6.05 -5.91
N ALA A 366 -21.99 -4.85 -6.47
CA ALA A 366 -22.63 -3.75 -5.75
C ALA A 366 -24.15 -3.94 -5.56
N PHE A 367 -24.73 -4.99 -6.16
CA PHE A 367 -26.17 -5.26 -6.15
C PHE A 367 -26.47 -6.66 -5.59
N PRO A 368 -26.27 -6.92 -4.28
CA PRO A 368 -26.47 -8.24 -3.68
C PRO A 368 -27.92 -8.76 -3.83
N HIS A 369 -28.92 -7.87 -3.79
CA HIS A 369 -30.32 -8.22 -4.07
C HIS A 369 -30.55 -8.74 -5.48
N MET A 370 -29.80 -8.24 -6.47
CA MET A 370 -29.86 -8.80 -7.82
C MET A 370 -29.41 -10.27 -7.80
N GLN A 371 -28.31 -10.57 -7.12
CA GLN A 371 -27.71 -11.92 -7.10
C GLN A 371 -28.57 -12.94 -6.36
N ASN A 372 -29.23 -12.53 -5.26
CA ASN A 372 -30.01 -13.43 -4.42
C ASN A 372 -31.48 -13.55 -4.85
N ASP A 373 -32.12 -12.43 -5.22
CA ASP A 373 -33.58 -12.37 -5.33
C ASP A 373 -34.05 -12.23 -6.79
N LEU A 374 -33.35 -11.45 -7.61
CA LEU A 374 -33.81 -11.09 -8.96
C LEU A 374 -33.18 -11.96 -10.06
N LEU A 375 -32.09 -12.65 -9.74
CA LEU A 375 -31.29 -13.44 -10.67
C LEU A 375 -32.10 -14.46 -11.49
N PRO A 376 -33.03 -15.25 -10.90
CA PRO A 376 -33.81 -16.21 -11.66
C PRO A 376 -34.69 -15.55 -12.74
N ASN A 377 -35.29 -14.40 -12.42
CA ASN A 377 -36.16 -13.68 -13.35
C ASN A 377 -35.36 -13.06 -14.49
N ILE A 378 -34.17 -12.52 -14.20
CA ILE A 378 -33.25 -11.98 -15.21
C ILE A 378 -32.81 -13.09 -16.17
N ILE A 379 -32.36 -14.24 -15.65
CA ILE A 379 -31.95 -15.39 -16.47
C ILE A 379 -33.13 -15.88 -17.32
N GLN A 380 -34.31 -16.02 -16.73
CA GLN A 380 -35.51 -16.46 -17.47
C GLN A 380 -35.87 -15.49 -18.61
N LEU A 381 -35.76 -14.18 -18.39
CA LEU A 381 -35.98 -13.20 -19.44
C LEU A 381 -34.91 -13.30 -20.53
N CYS A 382 -33.62 -13.41 -20.17
CA CYS A 382 -32.54 -13.64 -21.13
C CYS A 382 -32.81 -14.87 -22.01
N GLU A 383 -33.17 -16.01 -21.41
CA GLU A 383 -33.47 -17.24 -22.13
C GLU A 383 -34.68 -17.10 -23.06
N LYS A 384 -35.79 -16.50 -22.58
CA LYS A 384 -36.98 -16.26 -23.41
C LYS A 384 -36.68 -15.33 -24.58
N THR A 385 -35.88 -14.29 -24.36
CA THR A 385 -35.48 -13.35 -25.40
C THR A 385 -34.54 -14.02 -26.40
N LEU A 386 -33.59 -14.83 -25.95
CA LEU A 386 -32.70 -15.60 -26.82
C LEU A 386 -33.44 -16.59 -27.73
N ILE A 387 -34.50 -17.22 -27.25
CA ILE A 387 -35.34 -18.11 -28.08
C ILE A 387 -36.04 -17.32 -29.21
N LYS A 388 -36.48 -16.09 -28.93
CA LYS A 388 -37.17 -15.23 -29.90
C LYS A 388 -36.19 -14.52 -30.84
N ASN A 389 -35.05 -14.11 -30.30
CA ASN A 389 -33.97 -13.41 -30.97
C ASN A 389 -32.64 -14.10 -30.63
N PRO A 390 -32.22 -15.10 -31.42
CA PRO A 390 -30.94 -15.81 -31.22
C PRO A 390 -29.70 -14.92 -31.29
N CYS A 391 -29.85 -13.67 -31.75
CA CYS A 391 -28.79 -12.68 -31.89
C CYS A 391 -28.73 -11.69 -30.71
N PHE A 392 -29.38 -11.97 -29.57
CA PHE A 392 -29.34 -11.13 -28.37
C PHE A 392 -28.09 -11.41 -27.52
N PHE A 393 -26.94 -10.89 -27.96
CA PHE A 393 -25.61 -11.18 -27.39
C PHE A 393 -25.45 -10.71 -25.95
N GLU A 394 -26.07 -9.59 -25.58
CA GLU A 394 -26.09 -9.03 -24.23
C GLU A 394 -26.71 -10.02 -23.25
N GLY A 395 -27.88 -10.56 -23.60
CA GLY A 395 -28.56 -11.57 -22.79
C GLY A 395 -27.78 -12.89 -22.73
N LEU A 396 -27.13 -13.30 -23.81
CA LEU A 396 -26.28 -14.49 -23.83
C LEU A 396 -25.06 -14.32 -22.93
N LEU A 397 -24.32 -13.22 -23.09
CA LEU A 397 -23.17 -12.88 -22.27
C LEU A 397 -23.57 -12.81 -20.80
N LEU A 398 -24.66 -12.11 -20.50
CA LEU A 398 -25.14 -11.97 -19.13
C LEU A 398 -25.54 -13.33 -18.56
N THR A 399 -26.17 -14.20 -19.34
CA THR A 399 -26.48 -15.58 -18.90
C THR A 399 -25.22 -16.37 -18.56
N ILE A 400 -24.16 -16.24 -19.37
CA ILE A 400 -22.85 -16.89 -19.12
C ILE A 400 -22.21 -16.32 -17.85
N ALA A 401 -22.15 -14.99 -17.72
CA ALA A 401 -21.57 -14.30 -16.57
C ALA A 401 -22.29 -14.61 -15.26
N LEU A 402 -23.63 -14.63 -15.29
CA LEU A 402 -24.49 -14.87 -14.15
C LEU A 402 -24.55 -16.34 -13.72
N HIS A 403 -24.40 -17.30 -14.65
CA HIS A 403 -24.27 -18.72 -14.29
C HIS A 403 -23.01 -18.99 -13.46
N GLY A 404 -21.91 -18.24 -13.70
CA GLY A 404 -20.68 -18.34 -12.92
C GLY A 404 -20.75 -17.68 -11.53
N LEU A 405 -21.75 -16.86 -11.24
CA LEU A 405 -21.91 -16.16 -9.96
C LEU A 405 -22.62 -17.00 -8.87
N LYS A 406 -23.09 -18.21 -9.20
CA LYS A 406 -23.48 -19.23 -8.21
C LYS A 406 -22.22 -19.79 -7.53
N LEU A 407 -21.57 -19.09 -6.61
CA LEU A 407 -20.37 -19.65 -5.95
C LEU A 407 -20.54 -19.90 -4.46
N GLY A 408 -20.96 -21.13 -4.21
CA GLY A 408 -20.63 -21.96 -3.04
C GLY A 408 -20.35 -23.43 -3.46
N GLU A 409 -19.94 -23.69 -4.71
CA GLU A 409 -19.78 -25.05 -5.27
C GLU A 409 -18.30 -25.46 -5.47
N SER A 410 -18.05 -26.78 -5.58
CA SER A 410 -16.71 -27.40 -5.64
C SER A 410 -15.97 -27.21 -6.98
N PHE A 411 -14.64 -27.23 -6.93
CA PHE A 411 -13.72 -27.01 -8.06
C PHE A 411 -13.96 -27.94 -9.27
N GLU A 412 -14.38 -29.19 -9.03
CA GLU A 412 -14.70 -30.17 -10.09
C GLU A 412 -15.92 -29.76 -10.94
N LYS A 413 -16.88 -29.04 -10.37
CA LYS A 413 -18.08 -28.58 -11.07
C LYS A 413 -17.78 -27.37 -11.97
N ILE A 414 -16.89 -26.49 -11.49
CA ILE A 414 -16.37 -25.31 -12.23
C ILE A 414 -15.67 -25.76 -13.53
N THR A 415 -14.87 -26.83 -13.50
CA THR A 415 -14.14 -27.31 -14.69
C THR A 415 -15.07 -27.93 -15.75
N GLN A 416 -16.15 -28.61 -15.35
CA GLN A 416 -17.14 -29.17 -16.28
C GLN A 416 -17.97 -28.06 -16.96
N ASP A 417 -18.34 -27.02 -16.21
CA ASP A 417 -19.07 -25.87 -16.73
C ASP A 417 -18.18 -25.00 -17.65
N ASN A 418 -16.90 -24.82 -17.31
CA ASN A 418 -15.92 -24.15 -18.17
C ASN A 418 -15.84 -24.79 -19.57
N ARG A 419 -15.89 -26.12 -19.67
CA ARG A 419 -15.85 -26.81 -20.98
C ARG A 419 -17.06 -26.48 -21.86
N ARG A 420 -18.26 -26.43 -21.27
CA ARG A 420 -19.50 -26.09 -21.98
C ARG A 420 -19.52 -24.61 -22.41
N ILE A 421 -19.08 -23.73 -21.52
CA ILE A 421 -18.98 -22.29 -21.79
C ILE A 421 -18.00 -22.04 -22.94
N LYS A 422 -16.79 -22.63 -22.91
CA LYS A 422 -15.81 -22.53 -24.00
C LYS A 422 -16.40 -22.94 -25.34
N MET A 423 -17.07 -24.10 -25.40
CA MET A 423 -17.68 -24.60 -26.64
C MET A 423 -18.76 -23.65 -27.16
N SER A 424 -19.56 -23.08 -26.26
CA SER A 424 -20.62 -22.13 -26.61
C SER A 424 -20.03 -20.83 -27.19
N ILE A 425 -19.00 -20.28 -26.55
CA ILE A 425 -18.28 -19.09 -27.05
C ILE A 425 -17.63 -19.37 -28.41
N VAL A 426 -16.96 -20.52 -28.58
CA VAL A 426 -16.34 -20.90 -29.86
C VAL A 426 -17.38 -21.03 -30.98
N ASN A 427 -18.53 -21.65 -30.71
CA ASN A 427 -19.61 -21.75 -31.70
C ASN A 427 -20.13 -20.37 -32.09
N LEU A 428 -20.26 -19.47 -31.12
CA LEU A 428 -20.71 -18.10 -31.34
C LEU A 428 -19.72 -17.30 -32.21
N ILE A 429 -18.43 -17.39 -31.90
CA ILE A 429 -17.37 -16.80 -32.72
C ILE A 429 -17.45 -17.32 -34.16
N ASN A 430 -17.62 -18.63 -34.36
CA ASN A 430 -17.73 -19.22 -35.69
C ASN A 430 -18.98 -18.73 -36.44
N LEU A 431 -20.11 -18.54 -35.74
CA LEU A 431 -21.33 -17.98 -36.33
C LEU A 431 -21.12 -16.53 -36.78
N ILE A 432 -20.53 -15.69 -35.93
CA ILE A 432 -20.22 -14.28 -36.26
C ILE A 432 -19.27 -14.22 -37.45
N LYS A 433 -18.17 -14.97 -37.43
CA LYS A 433 -17.19 -15.00 -38.55
C LYS A 433 -17.80 -15.48 -39.87
N LYS A 434 -18.77 -16.39 -39.81
CA LYS A 434 -19.49 -16.85 -41.00
C LYS A 434 -20.47 -15.78 -41.51
N ALA A 435 -21.10 -15.03 -40.61
CA ALA A 435 -22.03 -13.97 -40.96
C ALA A 435 -21.31 -12.71 -41.49
N GLU A 436 -20.15 -12.35 -40.91
CA GLU A 436 -19.39 -11.14 -41.21
C GLU A 436 -17.89 -11.45 -41.43
N PRO A 437 -17.51 -12.13 -42.54
CA PRO A 437 -16.14 -12.64 -42.73
C PRO A 437 -15.06 -11.56 -42.94
N ASN A 438 -15.45 -10.32 -43.30
CA ASN A 438 -14.54 -9.21 -43.63
C ASN A 438 -14.77 -7.98 -42.74
N SER A 439 -15.31 -8.17 -41.54
CA SER A 439 -15.55 -7.07 -40.61
C SER A 439 -14.24 -6.40 -40.19
N LEU A 440 -14.22 -5.08 -40.20
CA LEU A 440 -13.13 -4.29 -39.62
C LEU A 440 -13.10 -4.44 -38.09
N PRO A 441 -11.92 -4.33 -37.45
CA PRO A 441 -11.80 -4.24 -36.00
C PRO A 441 -12.65 -3.10 -35.42
N SER A 442 -13.20 -3.28 -34.22
CA SER A 442 -13.90 -2.22 -33.51
C SER A 442 -12.91 -1.15 -33.04
N GLU A 443 -13.26 0.12 -33.25
CA GLU A 443 -12.45 1.26 -32.78
C GLU A 443 -12.67 1.52 -31.27
N ASP A 444 -13.89 1.32 -30.78
CA ASP A 444 -14.26 1.50 -29.36
C ASP A 444 -14.59 0.15 -28.72
N GLN A 445 -14.05 -0.07 -27.51
CA GLN A 445 -14.27 -1.27 -26.70
C GLN A 445 -15.67 -1.31 -26.04
N TYR A 446 -16.44 -0.22 -26.11
CA TYR A 446 -17.76 -0.07 -25.48
C TYR A 446 -18.91 0.22 -26.47
N GLU A 447 -18.65 0.19 -27.77
CA GLU A 447 -19.69 0.34 -28.80
C GLU A 447 -20.15 -1.02 -29.34
N PHE A 448 -21.05 -1.67 -28.61
CA PHE A 448 -21.55 -3.02 -28.92
C PHE A 448 -22.66 -3.05 -29.99
N ASP A 449 -23.17 -1.87 -30.38
CA ASP A 449 -24.44 -1.72 -31.09
C ASP A 449 -24.29 -1.61 -32.63
N LYS A 450 -23.06 -1.61 -33.16
CA LYS A 450 -22.79 -1.28 -34.58
C LYS A 450 -22.75 -2.49 -35.51
N SER A 451 -22.25 -3.66 -35.07
CA SER A 451 -22.14 -4.88 -35.89
C SER A 451 -21.91 -6.13 -35.03
N TYR A 452 -22.15 -7.33 -35.58
CA TYR A 452 -21.88 -8.57 -34.84
C TYR A 452 -20.41 -8.75 -34.52
N SER A 453 -19.53 -8.29 -35.41
CA SER A 453 -18.10 -8.36 -35.19
C SER A 453 -17.56 -7.43 -34.09
N SER A 454 -18.32 -6.41 -33.68
CA SER A 454 -18.00 -5.62 -32.48
C SER A 454 -17.96 -6.46 -31.20
N TRP A 455 -18.55 -7.66 -31.19
CA TRP A 455 -18.54 -8.58 -30.05
C TRP A 455 -17.35 -9.55 -30.04
N LEU A 456 -16.60 -9.66 -31.15
CA LEU A 456 -15.54 -10.66 -31.27
C LEU A 456 -14.43 -10.45 -30.22
N HIS A 457 -14.02 -9.19 -29.95
CA HIS A 457 -13.02 -8.93 -28.93
C HIS A 457 -13.50 -9.37 -27.54
N VAL A 458 -14.75 -9.09 -27.17
CA VAL A 458 -15.34 -9.54 -25.89
C VAL A 458 -15.28 -11.05 -25.79
N LEU A 459 -15.79 -11.76 -26.79
CA LEU A 459 -15.83 -13.23 -26.77
C LEU A 459 -14.43 -13.85 -26.69
N TYR A 460 -13.47 -13.32 -27.44
CA TYR A 460 -12.08 -13.77 -27.35
C TYR A 460 -11.45 -13.46 -25.99
N ASN A 461 -11.74 -12.30 -25.40
CA ASN A 461 -11.23 -11.90 -24.09
C ASN A 461 -11.77 -12.83 -22.98
N TYR A 462 -13.07 -13.17 -23.01
CA TYR A 462 -13.66 -14.14 -22.08
C TYR A 462 -13.07 -15.53 -22.28
N LEU A 463 -12.96 -15.98 -23.53
CA LEU A 463 -12.38 -17.28 -23.83
C LEU A 463 -10.94 -17.36 -23.29
N ALA A 464 -10.13 -16.34 -23.54
CA ALA A 464 -8.77 -16.22 -23.05
C ALA A 464 -8.70 -16.28 -21.52
N ALA A 465 -9.55 -15.53 -20.81
CA ALA A 465 -9.62 -15.54 -19.35
C ALA A 465 -9.94 -16.94 -18.79
N ILE A 466 -10.87 -17.69 -19.40
CA ILE A 466 -11.18 -19.07 -18.97
C ILE A 466 -9.99 -20.00 -19.22
N TYR A 467 -9.31 -19.90 -20.37
CA TYR A 467 -8.09 -20.68 -20.62
C TYR A 467 -6.97 -20.32 -19.64
N CYS A 468 -6.86 -19.05 -19.26
CA CYS A 468 -5.93 -18.61 -18.24
C CYS A 468 -6.23 -19.29 -16.90
N VAL A 469 -7.50 -19.30 -16.47
CA VAL A 469 -7.96 -19.95 -15.21
C VAL A 469 -7.62 -21.43 -15.19
N ASP A 470 -7.77 -22.11 -16.32
CA ASP A 470 -7.45 -23.53 -16.46
C ASP A 470 -5.93 -23.80 -16.58
N GLY A 471 -5.06 -22.79 -16.48
CA GLY A 471 -3.60 -22.92 -16.58
C GLY A 471 -3.06 -23.14 -17.99
N LEU A 472 -3.91 -23.04 -19.02
CA LEU A 472 -3.58 -23.25 -20.42
C LEU A 472 -3.12 -21.93 -21.07
N HIS A 473 -1.94 -21.47 -20.64
CA HIS A 473 -1.43 -20.14 -20.95
C HIS A 473 -1.12 -19.90 -22.44
N GLU A 474 -0.83 -20.95 -23.21
CA GLU A 474 -0.61 -20.87 -24.66
C GLU A 474 -1.87 -20.47 -25.42
N PHE A 475 -3.02 -21.04 -25.05
CA PHE A 475 -4.31 -20.68 -25.63
C PHE A 475 -4.77 -19.32 -25.13
N SER A 476 -4.55 -19.04 -23.84
CA SER A 476 -4.84 -17.72 -23.25
C SER A 476 -4.13 -16.60 -24.01
N ALA A 477 -2.82 -16.73 -24.25
CA ALA A 477 -2.04 -15.73 -24.97
C ALA A 477 -2.54 -15.51 -26.41
N GLU A 478 -2.84 -16.59 -27.14
CA GLU A 478 -3.34 -16.51 -28.51
C GLU A 478 -4.70 -15.80 -28.55
N PHE A 479 -5.65 -16.18 -27.68
CA PHE A 479 -6.99 -15.58 -27.68
C PHE A 479 -7.00 -14.12 -27.20
N PHE A 480 -6.17 -13.74 -26.22
CA PHE A 480 -6.01 -12.32 -25.89
C PHE A 480 -5.40 -11.53 -27.06
N THR A 481 -4.47 -12.12 -27.81
CA THR A 481 -3.89 -11.50 -29.01
C THR A 481 -4.97 -11.29 -30.08
N THR A 482 -5.78 -12.31 -30.37
CA THR A 482 -6.91 -12.19 -31.30
C THR A 482 -7.95 -11.17 -30.81
N SER A 483 -8.21 -11.09 -29.50
CA SER A 483 -9.07 -10.07 -28.93
C SER A 483 -8.53 -8.66 -29.21
N LEU A 484 -7.23 -8.44 -29.01
CA LEU A 484 -6.58 -7.16 -29.26
C LEU A 484 -6.58 -6.80 -30.76
N GLU A 485 -6.42 -7.79 -31.65
CA GLU A 485 -6.58 -7.60 -33.10
C GLU A 485 -8.01 -7.19 -33.49
N CYS A 486 -9.01 -7.70 -32.78
CA CYS A 486 -10.42 -7.34 -33.00
C CYS A 486 -10.78 -5.95 -32.43
N CYS A 487 -10.06 -5.47 -31.41
CA CYS A 487 -10.28 -4.16 -30.80
C CYS A 487 -8.96 -3.62 -30.23
N PRO A 488 -8.19 -2.82 -31.00
CA PRO A 488 -6.88 -2.31 -30.57
C PRO A 488 -6.92 -1.42 -29.33
N SER A 489 -8.08 -0.81 -29.02
CA SER A 489 -8.30 0.02 -27.83
C SER A 489 -8.52 -0.80 -26.54
N ASN A 490 -8.69 -2.12 -26.63
CA ASN A 490 -8.80 -3.02 -25.48
C ASN A 490 -7.43 -3.28 -24.83
N PHE A 491 -6.91 -2.26 -24.13
CA PHE A 491 -5.61 -2.34 -23.46
C PHE A 491 -5.59 -3.42 -22.35
N GLU A 492 -6.73 -3.80 -21.77
CA GLU A 492 -6.82 -4.89 -20.78
C GLU A 492 -6.38 -6.25 -21.36
N ALA A 493 -6.55 -6.48 -22.67
CA ALA A 493 -6.02 -7.67 -23.32
C ALA A 493 -4.48 -7.74 -23.23
N LYS A 494 -3.77 -6.61 -23.27
CA LYS A 494 -2.30 -6.56 -23.15
C LYS A 494 -1.81 -7.09 -21.81
N ARG A 495 -2.54 -6.81 -20.72
CA ARG A 495 -2.29 -7.42 -19.40
C ARG A 495 -2.42 -8.94 -19.45
N GLY A 496 -3.47 -9.44 -20.10
CA GLY A 496 -3.72 -10.87 -20.27
C GLY A 496 -2.65 -11.59 -21.10
N ILE A 497 -2.21 -10.98 -22.21
CA ILE A 497 -1.08 -11.47 -23.02
C ILE A 497 0.19 -11.49 -22.16
N GLY A 498 0.51 -10.37 -21.52
CA GLY A 498 1.71 -10.21 -20.70
C GLY A 498 1.81 -11.24 -19.58
N PHE A 499 0.71 -11.46 -18.85
CA PHE A 499 0.63 -12.49 -17.81
C PHE A 499 0.80 -13.90 -18.36
N SER A 500 0.11 -14.24 -19.45
CA SER A 500 0.16 -15.58 -20.05
C SER A 500 1.57 -15.91 -20.58
N LEU A 501 2.21 -14.96 -21.24
CA LEU A 501 3.59 -15.09 -21.73
C LEU A 501 4.60 -15.19 -20.59
N MET A 502 4.39 -14.43 -19.49
CA MET A 502 5.20 -14.54 -18.29
C MET A 502 5.13 -15.97 -17.71
N GLN A 503 3.94 -16.55 -17.59
CA GLN A 503 3.80 -17.91 -17.06
C GLN A 503 4.51 -18.95 -17.93
N LEU A 504 4.37 -18.85 -19.27
CA LEU A 504 5.09 -19.71 -20.21
C LEU A 504 6.62 -19.53 -20.13
N TYR A 505 7.09 -18.31 -19.89
CA TYR A 505 8.50 -18.02 -19.68
C TYR A 505 9.03 -18.67 -18.38
N ILE A 506 8.26 -18.58 -17.29
CA ILE A 506 8.60 -19.17 -15.99
C ILE A 506 8.58 -20.70 -16.05
N SER A 507 7.57 -21.31 -16.69
CA SER A 507 7.46 -22.78 -16.76
C SER A 507 8.59 -23.42 -17.57
N LYS A 508 9.21 -22.68 -18.51
CA LYS A 508 10.44 -23.13 -19.19
C LYS A 508 11.69 -23.12 -18.29
N ASN A 509 11.64 -22.54 -17.08
CA ASN A 509 12.72 -22.61 -16.08
C ASN A 509 12.68 -23.86 -15.21
N SER A 510 11.51 -24.45 -14.98
CA SER A 510 11.35 -25.62 -14.12
C SER A 510 11.73 -26.91 -14.85
N SER A 511 12.58 -27.72 -14.21
CA SER A 511 13.03 -29.05 -14.67
C SER A 511 11.90 -30.08 -14.83
N GLU A 512 10.70 -29.75 -14.35
CA GLU A 512 9.51 -30.58 -14.51
C GLU A 512 8.88 -30.34 -15.88
N LYS A 513 9.13 -31.29 -16.79
CA LYS A 513 8.24 -31.50 -17.93
C LYS A 513 6.86 -31.83 -17.38
N LEU A 514 5.92 -30.88 -17.41
CA LEU A 514 4.51 -31.20 -17.31
C LEU A 514 4.17 -32.15 -18.46
N GLU A 515 3.91 -33.41 -18.12
CA GLU A 515 3.35 -34.38 -19.06
C GLU A 515 1.97 -33.88 -19.50
N PHE A 516 1.87 -33.53 -20.78
CA PHE A 516 0.64 -33.12 -21.42
C PHE A 516 -0.36 -34.27 -21.41
N SER A 517 -1.37 -34.21 -20.53
CA SER A 517 -2.60 -34.96 -20.79
C SER A 517 -3.25 -34.34 -22.02
N SER A 518 -3.29 -35.12 -23.10
CA SER A 518 -3.94 -34.76 -24.34
C SER A 518 -5.46 -34.71 -24.11
N LEU A 519 -5.95 -33.59 -23.60
CA LEU A 519 -7.35 -33.24 -23.70
C LEU A 519 -7.65 -33.02 -25.18
N ASN A 520 -8.08 -34.11 -25.83
CA ASN A 520 -8.66 -34.18 -27.17
C ASN A 520 -9.90 -33.27 -27.25
N ILE A 521 -9.70 -31.95 -27.24
CA ILE A 521 -10.68 -31.01 -27.76
C ILE A 521 -10.32 -30.86 -29.22
N LYS A 522 -11.05 -31.59 -30.08
CA LYS A 522 -11.07 -31.33 -31.53
C LYS A 522 -11.70 -29.95 -31.76
N ILE A 523 -10.96 -28.88 -31.48
CA ILE A 523 -11.27 -27.55 -32.01
C ILE A 523 -10.79 -27.59 -33.46
N GLN A 524 -11.66 -28.02 -34.37
CA GLN A 524 -11.33 -28.25 -35.80
C GLN A 524 -10.90 -26.98 -36.57
N SER A 525 -10.66 -25.84 -35.91
CA SER A 525 -10.37 -24.57 -36.56
C SER A 525 -9.31 -23.69 -35.90
N VAL A 526 -8.71 -24.08 -34.76
CA VAL A 526 -7.62 -23.29 -34.15
C VAL A 526 -6.30 -23.96 -34.49
N SER A 527 -5.50 -23.30 -35.34
CA SER A 527 -4.12 -23.68 -35.59
C SER A 527 -3.37 -23.77 -34.27
N PHE A 528 -2.47 -24.75 -34.14
CA PHE A 528 -1.60 -24.93 -32.97
C PHE A 528 -1.02 -23.57 -32.51
N PRO A 529 -1.11 -23.19 -31.21
CA PRO A 529 -0.74 -21.84 -30.77
C PRO A 529 0.70 -21.48 -31.18
N ARG A 530 0.87 -20.34 -31.85
CA ARG A 530 2.19 -19.93 -32.41
C ARG A 530 3.21 -19.71 -31.30
N VAL A 531 2.75 -19.28 -30.14
CA VAL A 531 3.56 -19.03 -28.94
C VAL A 531 4.33 -20.26 -28.46
N LEU A 532 3.90 -21.48 -28.79
CA LEU A 532 4.60 -22.71 -28.42
C LEU A 532 5.94 -22.88 -29.15
N THR A 533 6.08 -22.29 -30.34
CA THR A 533 7.35 -22.33 -31.09
C THR A 533 8.34 -21.26 -30.64
N TRP A 534 7.92 -20.35 -29.75
CA TRP A 534 8.78 -19.24 -29.31
C TRP A 534 9.87 -19.72 -28.36
N THR A 535 11.06 -19.17 -28.55
CA THR A 535 12.17 -19.28 -27.61
C THR A 535 11.82 -18.63 -26.28
N LYS A 536 12.53 -19.05 -25.23
CA LYS A 536 12.39 -18.45 -23.89
C LYS A 536 12.56 -16.93 -23.90
N GLU A 537 13.50 -16.44 -24.71
CA GLU A 537 13.80 -15.01 -24.81
C GLU A 537 12.72 -14.24 -25.57
N GLU A 538 12.10 -14.85 -26.60
CA GLU A 538 10.95 -14.26 -27.29
C GLU A 538 9.74 -14.15 -26.35
N LEU A 539 9.46 -15.16 -25.53
CA LEU A 539 8.40 -15.10 -24.51
C LEU A 539 8.65 -13.95 -23.53
N ARG A 540 9.88 -13.84 -22.99
CA ARG A 540 10.27 -12.76 -22.07
C ARG A 540 10.09 -11.38 -22.69
N LYS A 541 10.66 -11.16 -23.88
CA LYS A 541 10.61 -9.86 -24.57
C LYS A 541 9.18 -9.41 -24.86
N ASN A 542 8.35 -10.31 -25.37
CA ASN A 542 6.95 -9.99 -25.67
C ASN A 542 6.10 -9.81 -24.40
N ALA A 543 6.35 -10.58 -23.34
CA ALA A 543 5.70 -10.36 -22.04
C ALA A 543 5.98 -8.95 -21.51
N VAL A 544 7.26 -8.56 -21.45
CA VAL A 544 7.68 -7.23 -20.98
C VAL A 544 7.08 -6.13 -21.85
N LYS A 545 7.09 -6.29 -23.18
CA LYS A 545 6.49 -5.32 -24.11
C LYS A 545 5.02 -5.08 -23.81
N MET A 546 4.21 -6.14 -23.74
CA MET A 546 2.76 -6.02 -23.53
C MET A 546 2.42 -5.43 -22.15
N LEU A 547 3.17 -5.80 -21.11
CA LEU A 547 2.98 -5.25 -19.76
C LEU A 547 3.38 -3.77 -19.68
N LYS A 548 4.42 -3.33 -20.40
CA LYS A 548 4.80 -1.91 -20.48
C LYS A 548 3.75 -1.08 -21.21
N GLU A 549 3.29 -1.55 -22.37
CA GLU A 549 2.21 -0.89 -23.12
C GLU A 549 0.92 -0.79 -22.29
N TYR A 550 0.61 -1.81 -21.46
CA TYR A 550 -0.50 -1.69 -20.50
C TYR A 550 -0.30 -0.56 -19.50
N LEU A 551 0.89 -0.41 -18.91
CA LEU A 551 1.16 0.66 -17.93
C LEU A 551 1.12 2.06 -18.56
N GLU A 552 1.39 2.18 -19.86
CA GLU A 552 1.30 3.45 -20.60
C GLU A 552 -0.17 3.86 -20.84
N GLU A 553 -1.06 2.90 -21.03
CA GLU A 553 -2.48 3.15 -21.37
C GLU A 553 -3.41 3.11 -20.14
N ALA A 554 -3.09 2.29 -19.14
CA ALA A 554 -3.93 2.13 -17.96
C ALA A 554 -3.77 3.32 -16.99
N PRO A 555 -4.88 3.82 -16.38
CA PRO A 555 -4.77 4.84 -15.35
C PRO A 555 -4.01 4.28 -14.14
N SER A 556 -3.15 5.08 -13.52
CA SER A 556 -2.35 4.67 -12.35
C SER A 556 -3.19 4.21 -11.15
N CYS A 557 -4.44 4.69 -11.05
CA CYS A 557 -5.41 4.26 -10.04
C CYS A 557 -6.20 2.99 -10.41
N SER A 558 -5.89 2.36 -11.57
CA SER A 558 -6.47 1.07 -11.96
C SER A 558 -6.14 0.02 -10.92
N ARG A 559 -7.13 -0.81 -10.60
CA ARG A 559 -6.95 -1.88 -9.61
C ARG A 559 -5.89 -2.92 -10.01
N TRP A 560 -5.62 -3.06 -11.30
CA TRP A 560 -4.67 -4.03 -11.84
C TRP A 560 -3.28 -3.43 -12.10
N TYR A 561 -3.13 -2.12 -11.98
CA TYR A 561 -1.86 -1.42 -12.19
C TYR A 561 -0.73 -2.00 -11.31
N PRO A 562 -0.92 -2.22 -9.99
CA PRO A 562 0.13 -2.81 -9.16
C PRO A 562 0.50 -4.23 -9.59
N ASN A 563 -0.48 -5.05 -10.01
CA ASN A 563 -0.22 -6.42 -10.45
C ASN A 563 0.77 -6.45 -11.62
N VAL A 564 0.59 -5.54 -12.59
CA VAL A 564 1.46 -5.45 -13.76
C VAL A 564 2.86 -4.99 -13.37
N CYS A 565 3.00 -4.05 -12.43
CA CYS A 565 4.30 -3.70 -11.86
C CYS A 565 4.98 -4.93 -11.23
N TYR A 566 4.26 -5.74 -10.45
CA TYR A 566 4.83 -6.95 -9.86
C TYR A 566 5.14 -8.05 -10.88
N TYR A 567 4.37 -8.17 -11.97
CA TYR A 567 4.72 -9.10 -13.06
C TYR A 567 6.02 -8.71 -13.75
N LEU A 568 6.20 -7.41 -14.02
CA LEU A 568 7.44 -6.88 -14.59
C LEU A 568 8.64 -7.07 -13.65
N ALA A 569 8.45 -6.81 -12.35
CA ALA A 569 9.46 -7.10 -11.34
C ALA A 569 9.84 -8.59 -11.36
N ASN A 570 8.85 -9.49 -11.38
CA ASN A 570 9.13 -10.92 -11.38
C ASN A 570 9.92 -11.35 -12.64
N ILE A 571 9.54 -10.86 -13.83
CA ILE A 571 10.29 -11.14 -15.06
C ILE A 571 11.74 -10.63 -14.95
N ALA A 572 11.95 -9.42 -14.41
CA ALA A 572 13.30 -8.87 -14.22
C ALA A 572 14.14 -9.73 -13.27
N SER A 573 13.55 -10.23 -12.18
CA SER A 573 14.22 -11.09 -11.20
C SER A 573 14.66 -12.44 -11.74
N GLN A 574 13.95 -12.97 -12.75
CA GLN A 574 14.22 -14.30 -13.32
C GLN A 574 15.06 -14.26 -14.61
N SER A 575 15.39 -13.06 -15.11
CA SER A 575 16.15 -12.88 -16.36
C SER A 575 17.57 -13.46 -16.27
N LEU A 576 18.09 -13.93 -17.42
CA LEU A 576 19.42 -14.57 -17.53
C LEU A 576 20.56 -13.68 -17.01
N GLU A 577 20.45 -12.36 -17.19
CA GLU A 577 21.42 -11.37 -16.72
C GLU A 577 21.08 -10.80 -15.34
N LYS A 578 19.97 -11.23 -14.71
CA LYS A 578 19.39 -10.67 -13.48
C LYS A 578 19.43 -9.13 -13.48
N ASN A 579 18.46 -8.48 -14.12
CA ASN A 579 18.38 -7.01 -14.12
C ASN A 579 17.80 -6.49 -12.79
N LEU A 580 18.63 -6.46 -11.76
CA LEU A 580 18.25 -6.13 -10.38
C LEU A 580 17.79 -4.67 -10.21
N GLN A 581 18.29 -3.75 -11.04
CA GLN A 581 17.84 -2.36 -11.07
C GLN A 581 16.40 -2.25 -11.60
N GLU A 582 16.10 -2.97 -12.69
CA GLU A 582 14.76 -2.99 -13.28
C GLU A 582 13.76 -3.71 -12.36
N PHE A 583 14.19 -4.78 -11.67
CA PHE A 583 13.41 -5.43 -10.61
C PHE A 583 12.99 -4.44 -9.52
N ARG A 584 13.95 -3.74 -8.91
CA ARG A 584 13.68 -2.76 -7.84
C ARG A 584 12.71 -1.69 -8.32
N MET A 585 12.98 -1.11 -9.49
CA MET A 585 12.16 -0.05 -10.07
C MET A 585 10.69 -0.48 -10.17
N TYR A 586 10.40 -1.64 -10.76
CA TYR A 586 9.02 -2.10 -10.88
C TYR A 586 8.40 -2.52 -9.55
N PHE A 587 9.18 -3.08 -8.63
CA PHE A 587 8.68 -3.45 -7.31
C PHE A 587 8.21 -2.20 -6.53
N GLU A 588 9.03 -1.14 -6.52
CA GLU A 588 8.69 0.15 -5.89
C GLU A 588 7.54 0.86 -6.61
N MET A 589 7.50 0.81 -7.95
CA MET A 589 6.35 1.29 -8.72
C MET A 589 5.06 0.58 -8.30
N GLY A 590 5.12 -0.73 -8.05
CA GLY A 590 3.98 -1.52 -7.55
C GLY A 590 3.54 -1.05 -6.17
N GLN A 591 4.47 -0.87 -5.23
CA GLN A 591 4.16 -0.39 -3.87
C GLN A 591 3.53 1.00 -3.90
N ASN A 592 4.12 1.92 -4.65
CA ASN A 592 3.58 3.27 -4.83
C ASN A 592 2.20 3.23 -5.50
N ALA A 593 2.00 2.37 -6.49
CA ALA A 593 0.70 2.20 -7.10
C ALA A 593 -0.35 1.70 -6.10
N GLU A 594 -0.01 0.78 -5.20
CA GLU A 594 -0.90 0.32 -4.12
C GLU A 594 -1.32 1.43 -3.16
N GLU A 595 -0.36 2.24 -2.71
CA GLU A 595 -0.61 3.36 -1.79
C GLU A 595 -1.52 4.42 -2.41
N ASN A 596 -1.45 4.60 -3.73
CA ASN A 596 -2.26 5.55 -4.48
C ASN A 596 -3.58 4.97 -5.02
N ARG A 597 -3.96 3.74 -4.63
CA ARG A 597 -5.25 3.15 -5.04
C ARG A 597 -6.41 3.86 -4.38
N LEU A 598 -7.58 3.69 -4.99
CA LEU A 598 -8.84 4.09 -4.36
C LEU A 598 -9.02 3.33 -3.03
N PRO A 599 -9.39 4.03 -1.94
CA PRO A 599 -9.31 3.50 -0.57
C PRO A 599 -10.31 2.38 -0.28
N PHE A 600 -11.31 2.19 -1.15
CA PHE A 600 -12.27 1.09 -1.04
C PHE A 600 -11.76 -0.22 -1.65
N PHE A 601 -10.66 -0.20 -2.40
CA PHE A 601 -10.06 -1.45 -2.85
C PHE A 601 -9.37 -2.18 -1.70
N GLN A 602 -9.56 -3.49 -1.65
CA GLN A 602 -8.80 -4.35 -0.73
C GLN A 602 -7.30 -4.31 -1.07
N PRO A 603 -6.42 -4.57 -0.07
CA PRO A 603 -4.98 -4.73 -0.32
C PRO A 603 -4.72 -5.68 -1.49
N VAL A 604 -3.67 -5.41 -2.27
CA VAL A 604 -3.30 -6.30 -3.37
C VAL A 604 -2.82 -7.62 -2.77
N ASP A 605 -3.65 -8.64 -2.93
CA ASP A 605 -3.37 -10.00 -2.49
C ASP A 605 -2.80 -10.82 -3.65
N LEU A 606 -1.54 -10.56 -3.96
CA LEU A 606 -0.85 -11.18 -5.09
C LEU A 606 0.29 -12.09 -4.58
N PRO A 607 0.19 -13.43 -4.71
CA PRO A 607 1.22 -14.35 -4.22
C PRO A 607 2.63 -14.05 -4.75
N ILE A 608 2.73 -13.64 -6.01
CA ILE A 608 4.02 -13.32 -6.66
C ILE A 608 4.69 -12.08 -6.05
N LYS A 609 3.92 -11.12 -5.52
CA LYS A 609 4.47 -9.97 -4.81
C LYS A 609 5.16 -10.43 -3.53
N ASP A 610 4.47 -11.23 -2.74
CA ASP A 610 4.94 -11.66 -1.42
C ASP A 610 6.15 -12.61 -1.51
N SER A 611 6.30 -13.31 -2.63
CA SER A 611 7.46 -14.16 -2.92
C SER A 611 8.70 -13.36 -3.34
N MET A 612 8.53 -12.18 -3.92
CA MET A 612 9.64 -11.29 -4.33
C MET A 612 10.15 -10.36 -3.21
N ILE A 613 9.41 -10.25 -2.11
CA ILE A 613 9.75 -9.36 -0.99
C ILE A 613 11.17 -9.58 -0.43
N PRO A 614 11.61 -10.83 -0.13
CA PRO A 614 12.97 -11.07 0.37
C PRO A 614 14.03 -10.56 -0.60
N LEU A 615 13.80 -10.77 -1.90
CA LEU A 615 14.69 -10.29 -2.96
C LEU A 615 14.75 -8.75 -2.98
N TYR A 616 13.63 -8.06 -2.84
CA TYR A 616 13.60 -6.59 -2.73
C TYR A 616 14.37 -6.05 -1.52
N GLN A 617 14.30 -6.73 -0.38
CA GLN A 617 14.99 -6.32 0.84
C GLN A 617 16.51 -6.41 0.75
N LEU A 618 17.05 -7.35 -0.03
CA LEU A 618 18.47 -7.34 -0.37
C LEU A 618 18.88 -6.02 -1.01
N PHE A 619 18.07 -5.53 -1.96
CA PHE A 619 18.37 -4.32 -2.69
C PHE A 619 18.11 -3.06 -1.87
N ALA A 620 16.99 -2.93 -1.15
CA ALA A 620 16.66 -1.74 -0.38
C ALA A 620 17.81 -1.28 0.57
N ASN A 621 18.69 -2.21 0.96
CA ASN A 621 19.85 -1.98 1.82
C ASN A 621 21.18 -1.70 1.07
N VAL A 622 21.25 -1.94 -0.24
CA VAL A 622 22.36 -1.50 -1.10
C VAL A 622 22.17 -0.01 -1.37
N GLN A 623 23.05 0.82 -0.80
CA GLN A 623 23.17 2.23 -1.21
C GLN A 623 23.31 2.25 -2.73
N PRO A 624 22.45 2.96 -3.48
CA PRO A 624 22.63 3.05 -4.91
C PRO A 624 24.05 3.52 -5.19
N PRO A 625 24.72 2.99 -6.23
CA PRO A 625 26.05 3.46 -6.61
C PRO A 625 26.02 4.98 -6.67
N ALA A 626 27.07 5.65 -6.21
CA ALA A 626 27.05 7.10 -6.20
C ALA A 626 27.22 7.60 -7.64
N HIS A 627 26.11 8.03 -8.24
CA HIS A 627 26.13 8.49 -9.62
C HIS A 627 26.52 9.97 -9.65
N CYS A 628 27.37 10.31 -10.61
CA CYS A 628 27.62 11.69 -10.97
C CYS A 628 26.33 12.32 -11.50
N GLY A 629 26.04 13.56 -11.09
CA GLY A 629 24.88 14.32 -11.57
C GLY A 629 24.87 14.58 -13.07
N ASN A 630 26.01 14.39 -13.74
CA ASN A 630 26.07 14.31 -15.19
C ASN A 630 25.57 12.93 -15.65
N LYS A 631 24.35 12.86 -16.19
CA LYS A 631 23.71 11.62 -16.66
C LYS A 631 24.47 10.89 -17.78
N VAL A 632 25.43 11.55 -18.43
CA VAL A 632 26.27 10.96 -19.48
C VAL A 632 27.61 10.43 -18.92
N CYS A 633 27.87 10.64 -17.63
CA CYS A 633 29.09 10.16 -16.98
C CYS A 633 28.97 8.66 -16.67
N THR A 634 29.96 7.89 -17.12
CA THR A 634 30.04 6.44 -16.92
C THR A 634 31.06 6.05 -15.84
N GLU A 635 31.60 7.01 -15.08
CA GLU A 635 32.56 6.72 -14.02
C GLU A 635 31.85 6.20 -12.77
N GLU A 636 32.30 5.05 -12.26
CA GLU A 636 31.91 4.53 -10.96
C GLU A 636 32.63 5.31 -9.86
N VAL A 637 31.86 6.03 -9.03
CA VAL A 637 32.44 6.96 -8.04
C VAL A 637 31.86 6.69 -6.66
N LYS A 638 32.67 6.80 -5.61
CA LYS A 638 32.20 6.63 -4.23
C LYS A 638 31.40 7.85 -3.79
N GLN A 639 30.38 7.65 -2.95
CA GLN A 639 29.49 8.75 -2.50
C GLN A 639 30.23 9.85 -1.74
N THR A 640 31.34 9.50 -1.09
CA THR A 640 32.26 10.41 -0.39
C THR A 640 33.09 11.29 -1.32
N GLU A 641 33.25 10.90 -2.59
CA GLU A 641 34.07 11.59 -3.59
C GLU A 641 33.26 12.58 -4.43
N LEU A 642 31.93 12.46 -4.42
CA LEU A 642 31.04 13.36 -5.15
C LEU A 642 30.98 14.75 -4.49
N LYS A 643 31.23 15.79 -5.30
CA LYS A 643 31.24 17.19 -4.85
C LYS A 643 29.94 17.89 -5.22
N PHE A 644 29.34 18.59 -4.26
CA PHE A 644 28.15 19.39 -4.51
C PHE A 644 28.39 20.52 -5.52
N CYS A 645 27.36 20.83 -6.28
CA CYS A 645 27.29 22.05 -7.06
C CYS A 645 27.42 23.27 -6.13
N GLY A 646 28.46 24.08 -6.33
CA GLY A 646 28.76 25.22 -5.45
C GLY A 646 27.66 26.27 -5.34
N LYS A 647 26.69 26.31 -6.26
CA LYS A 647 25.61 27.30 -6.28
C LYS A 647 24.31 26.82 -5.60
N CYS A 648 23.81 25.65 -5.99
CA CYS A 648 22.53 25.13 -5.47
C CYS A 648 22.68 24.12 -4.33
N ARG A 649 23.85 23.48 -4.20
CA ARG A 649 24.12 22.35 -3.31
C ARG A 649 23.13 21.17 -3.42
N LYS A 650 22.38 21.06 -4.53
CA LYS A 650 21.38 19.99 -4.76
C LYS A 650 21.94 18.81 -5.54
N ILE A 651 22.77 19.06 -6.56
CA ILE A 651 23.37 18.03 -7.41
C ILE A 651 24.82 17.79 -7.01
N ARG A 652 25.30 16.54 -7.09
CA ARG A 652 26.69 16.15 -6.81
C ARG A 652 27.38 15.63 -8.07
N TYR A 653 28.66 15.94 -8.27
CA TYR A 653 29.43 15.54 -9.45
C TYR A 653 30.76 14.89 -9.04
N CYS A 654 31.21 13.89 -9.78
CA CYS A 654 32.53 13.26 -9.55
C CYS A 654 33.70 14.23 -9.79
N SER A 655 33.52 15.17 -10.71
CA SER A 655 34.54 16.14 -11.08
C SER A 655 33.94 17.47 -11.52
N ARG A 656 34.75 18.54 -11.45
CA ARG A 656 34.39 19.85 -12.03
C ARG A 656 34.19 19.77 -13.54
N ALA A 657 34.85 18.82 -14.23
CA ALA A 657 34.66 18.61 -15.66
C ALA A 657 33.25 18.07 -15.96
N CYS A 658 32.79 17.08 -15.19
CA CYS A 658 31.42 16.57 -15.30
C CYS A 658 30.36 17.62 -14.97
N GLN A 659 30.59 18.43 -13.94
CA GLN A 659 29.70 19.55 -13.63
C GLN A 659 29.62 20.56 -14.79
N ARG A 660 30.74 20.87 -15.45
CA ARG A 660 30.77 21.79 -16.61
C ARG A 660 30.07 21.20 -17.83
N ALA A 661 30.23 19.90 -18.07
CA ALA A 661 29.58 19.20 -19.17
C ALA A 661 28.05 19.17 -19.01
N ASP A 662 27.56 18.88 -17.80
CA ASP A 662 26.13 18.87 -17.47
C ASP A 662 25.54 20.27 -17.28
N TRP A 663 26.37 21.32 -17.17
CA TRP A 663 25.91 22.68 -16.87
C TRP A 663 24.84 23.19 -17.85
N LYS A 664 24.87 22.75 -19.12
CA LYS A 664 23.85 23.11 -20.11
C LYS A 664 22.45 22.65 -19.70
N ASN A 665 22.33 21.49 -19.05
CA ASN A 665 21.07 20.93 -18.57
C ASN A 665 20.76 21.45 -17.16
N HIS A 666 21.75 21.41 -16.27
CA HIS A 666 21.56 21.77 -14.86
C HIS A 666 21.28 23.27 -14.63
N LYS A 667 21.78 24.17 -15.49
CA LYS A 667 21.67 25.63 -15.29
C LYS A 667 20.22 26.10 -15.15
N ALA A 668 19.26 25.48 -15.83
CA ALA A 668 17.84 25.83 -15.77
C ALA A 668 17.23 25.59 -14.37
N GLU A 669 17.73 24.60 -13.64
CA GLU A 669 17.21 24.17 -12.33
C GLU A 669 18.09 24.63 -11.14
N CYS A 670 19.27 25.18 -11.44
CA CYS A 670 20.27 25.61 -10.46
C CYS A 670 19.90 26.94 -9.77
N THR A 671 18.94 26.87 -8.86
CA THR A 671 18.51 27.97 -7.97
C THR A 671 19.36 28.02 -6.70
N THR A 672 19.70 29.23 -6.22
CA THR A 672 20.50 29.42 -5.01
C THR A 672 19.75 28.88 -3.79
N ALA A 673 20.41 28.04 -3.00
CA ALA A 673 19.94 27.76 -1.65
C ALA A 673 19.98 29.09 -0.88
N LYS A 674 18.83 29.60 -0.42
CA LYS A 674 18.83 30.60 0.64
C LYS A 674 19.53 29.95 1.83
N GLU A 675 20.70 30.44 2.21
CA GLU A 675 21.38 29.97 3.41
C GLU A 675 20.44 30.19 4.61
N PRO A 676 20.35 29.23 5.55
CA PRO A 676 19.88 29.58 6.88
C PRO A 676 20.90 30.56 7.46
N LYS A 677 20.46 31.77 7.79
CA LYS A 677 21.29 32.79 8.45
C LYS A 677 22.02 32.14 9.63
N SER A 678 23.34 32.09 9.56
CA SER A 678 24.19 31.63 10.64
C SER A 678 24.11 32.61 11.82
N LYS A 679 24.09 32.05 13.03
CA LYS A 679 24.43 32.72 14.30
C LYS A 679 25.63 33.66 14.10
N ASN A 680 25.44 34.97 14.28
CA ASN A 680 26.40 35.98 14.78
C ASN A 680 26.02 37.42 14.37
N GLU A 681 24.78 37.85 14.63
CA GLU A 681 24.42 39.28 14.68
C GLU A 681 23.33 39.43 15.76
N LEU A 682 23.75 39.42 17.02
CA LEU A 682 22.95 39.82 18.19
C LEU A 682 23.81 40.60 19.21
N ASP A 683 24.95 41.10 18.76
CA ASP A 683 25.68 42.16 19.44
C ASP A 683 25.71 43.34 18.47
N GLU A 684 25.31 44.52 18.96
CA GLU A 684 25.15 45.79 18.25
C GLU A 684 23.83 45.99 17.49
N LEU A 685 22.77 46.35 18.23
CA LEU A 685 22.13 47.68 18.17
C LEU A 685 20.97 47.73 19.18
N ASP A 686 20.91 48.83 19.93
CA ASP A 686 20.06 49.18 21.07
C ASP A 686 18.54 48.87 20.96
#